data_AF-A0A7S4CVL0-F1
#
_entry.id   AF-A0A7S4CVL0-F1
#
_cell.length_a   1.000
_cell.length_b   1.000
_cell.length_c   1.000
_cell.angle_alpha   90.00
_cell.angle_beta   90.00
_cell.angle_gamma   90.00
#
_symmetry.space_group_name_H-M   'P 1'
#
loop_
_entity.id
_entity.type
_entity.pdbx_description
1 polymer ?
#
loop_
_entity_poly.entity_id
_entity_poly.type
_entity_poly.pdbx_seq_one_letter_code
_entity_poly.pdbx_strand_id
1 'polypeptide(L)'
;EYYQSGWDNSKCKLMLGNVPATQGDSGNRWQDATCHIKPVTGLDEFDKFDNAHVGNPSCVYPDGTSMADWDTITDPTLCALKCLDTLGCVGFNINGGKCQLCVDRDVKANVNGITAYLKSGYAHNYPDVIQVQSAFSRVNGLFQMVGHKHGFPRYTGPNGATLSFERQAVNSDWAAAHWLQSDVWTILEGGHHRFALRSPGGSKPPTQSGWEARTDVGAQLPIDLWTPVAQDYTFLFNACPRGSGIPYNNAVNGGAVTRAVCEAKCNADPACRVIEMAGCSAGGCVGQCMLYRGSEGGEIRNGGCTTDGSMKSFLKPTSISKFARYGSAHVGKNGCAYPGGSWSADLQAIGDPAQCALRCLARSDCGGFNINHGKCQLCTTSDIKPLVNNNNLRAYVRTGQEVHTGAFEYLWADCPRGDAAATATKISDSLTRAQCMALCEASPSCNGMEVTGCLGNPADCGGQCYHFSGVSDGSLRDGNCGHGGDSNALWKLPAYTFLFTGCPRGVGAATWKQIGSSLTKADCMRRCDADIHCNAIEILGCRDNPQCLGDCYHFYGTSDGAIHNECTNDLAQYPGSAYRKLQGGSRCQWSLQAGKACGNTIGPLGKLTETQCAVAIVKNPQCDSNIMAWEPSTQTCRCVPKGGVCGASDNANWNLYTRRCGDTILMETFGSGFCRFDNYQVQNIGHFTEQQCKDKCKVMPTCIASDISSLSGNTWKCQLYTGSGTNFRLQSGDAKCFKKRFSSMTALGNKGSGRCVVSGGAQIGWISNDATDDYCTQSCDASIDCVAAETRPGGSGQQQCHLWRGAATSVTSTSQQGTTCWKKERNCIKAGTIVSKYQRGKCCQSFQQKGMRWVCT
;
A
#
# COMPACT_ATOMS: atom_id res chain seq x y z
N GLU A 1 1.04 38.77 3.72
CA GLU A 1 0.77 39.74 4.81
C GLU A 1 -0.61 39.49 5.41
N TYR A 2 -0.75 39.74 6.71
CA TYR A 2 -2.01 39.67 7.44
C TYR A 2 -2.35 41.05 8.06
N TYR A 3 -3.57 41.53 7.84
CA TYR A 3 -4.08 42.81 8.35
C TYR A 3 -5.27 42.57 9.26
N GLN A 4 -5.15 42.91 10.54
CA GLN A 4 -6.22 42.66 11.52
C GLN A 4 -7.52 43.43 11.22
N SER A 5 -7.39 44.63 10.66
CA SER A 5 -8.49 45.49 10.18
C SER A 5 -9.08 45.07 8.83
N GLY A 6 -8.36 44.26 8.05
CA GLY A 6 -8.73 43.85 6.70
C GLY A 6 -8.41 44.89 5.61
N TRP A 7 -8.21 44.40 4.38
CA TRP A 7 -7.96 45.16 3.16
C TRP A 7 -8.66 44.46 1.98
N ASP A 8 -9.49 45.18 1.24
CA ASP A 8 -10.33 44.67 0.15
C ASP A 8 -11.16 43.44 0.56
N ASN A 9 -11.81 43.51 1.72
CA ASN A 9 -12.58 42.42 2.33
C ASN A 9 -11.79 41.15 2.68
N SER A 10 -10.45 41.15 2.56
CA SER A 10 -9.58 40.06 3.03
C SER A 10 -8.68 40.50 4.17
N LYS A 11 -8.48 39.64 5.17
CA LYS A 11 -7.43 39.85 6.18
C LYS A 11 -6.07 39.30 5.77
N CYS A 12 -6.00 38.51 4.69
CA CYS A 12 -4.75 37.91 4.22
C CYS A 12 -4.53 38.23 2.74
N LYS A 13 -3.35 38.75 2.41
CA LYS A 13 -2.87 38.93 1.04
C LYS A 13 -1.64 38.03 0.86
N LEU A 14 -1.73 37.08 -0.07
CA LEU A 14 -0.61 36.21 -0.42
C LEU A 14 0.33 36.95 -1.38
N MET A 15 1.55 37.20 -0.93
CA MET A 15 2.62 37.71 -1.80
C MET A 15 3.40 36.53 -2.36
N LEU A 16 3.55 36.46 -3.68
CA LEU A 16 4.37 35.48 -4.37
C LEU A 16 5.64 36.18 -4.83
N GLY A 17 6.75 35.95 -4.12
CA GLY A 17 8.05 36.55 -4.41
C GLY A 17 9.14 35.49 -4.47
N ASN A 18 10.06 35.65 -5.42
CA ASN A 18 11.25 34.79 -5.57
C ASN A 18 12.42 35.25 -4.69
N VAL A 19 12.30 36.41 -4.04
CA VAL A 19 13.31 37.04 -3.18
C VAL A 19 12.84 36.95 -1.73
N PRO A 20 13.65 36.39 -0.80
CA PRO A 20 13.33 36.42 0.63
C PRO A 20 13.15 37.87 1.10
N ALA A 21 12.00 38.18 1.69
CA ALA A 21 11.54 39.53 2.04
C ALA A 21 11.41 40.49 0.84
N THR A 22 10.31 40.34 0.08
CA THR A 22 9.78 41.42 -0.78
C THR A 22 8.94 42.37 0.08
N GLN A 23 9.18 43.69 -0.01
CA GLN A 23 8.37 44.71 0.67
C GLN A 23 6.98 44.81 0.02
N GLY A 24 5.92 44.88 0.82
CA GLY A 24 4.54 45.02 0.33
C GLY A 24 4.36 46.29 -0.52
N ASP A 25 3.73 46.13 -1.69
CA ASP A 25 3.65 47.18 -2.71
C ASP A 25 2.58 48.23 -2.40
N SER A 26 3.06 49.39 -1.93
CA SER A 26 2.36 50.68 -1.79
C SER A 26 1.23 50.80 -0.74
N GLY A 27 1.19 51.97 -0.08
CA GLY A 27 0.13 52.38 0.85
C GLY A 27 0.57 52.42 2.31
N ASN A 28 0.20 53.48 3.05
CA ASN A 28 0.66 53.79 4.41
C ASN A 28 0.34 52.72 5.49
N ARG A 29 -0.36 51.64 5.16
CA ARG A 29 -0.79 50.58 6.08
C ARG A 29 0.14 49.37 6.15
N TRP A 30 1.23 49.31 5.37
CA TRP A 30 2.20 48.20 5.47
C TRP A 30 2.78 48.03 6.89
N GLN A 31 2.77 49.09 7.70
CA GLN A 31 3.17 49.07 9.11
C GLN A 31 2.20 48.28 10.03
N ASP A 32 0.93 48.13 9.62
CA ASP A 32 -0.10 47.38 10.35
C ASP A 32 -0.09 45.87 10.00
N ALA A 33 0.81 45.43 9.12
CA ALA A 33 0.83 44.09 8.56
C ALA A 33 1.69 43.13 9.40
N THR A 34 1.13 41.97 9.77
CA THR A 34 1.93 40.84 10.26
C THR A 34 2.38 39.96 9.08
N CYS A 35 3.68 39.76 8.93
CA CYS A 35 4.23 38.87 7.92
C CYS A 35 4.32 37.42 8.44
N HIS A 36 3.76 36.49 7.68
CA HIS A 36 3.88 35.05 7.91
C HIS A 36 4.60 34.42 6.73
N ILE A 37 5.75 33.81 6.98
CA ILE A 37 6.57 33.13 5.97
C ILE A 37 6.18 31.65 5.95
N LYS A 38 6.00 31.08 4.75
CA LYS A 38 5.81 29.64 4.61
C LYS A 38 7.16 28.94 4.85
N PRO A 39 7.29 28.03 5.84
CA PRO A 39 8.55 27.34 6.08
C PRO A 39 8.93 26.48 4.86
N VAL A 40 10.22 26.51 4.51
CA VAL A 40 10.80 25.63 3.48
C VAL A 40 11.14 24.31 4.15
N THR A 41 10.25 23.32 4.04
CA THR A 41 10.45 21.99 4.61
C THR A 41 11.70 21.33 4.01
N GLY A 42 12.78 21.20 4.79
CA GLY A 42 13.98 20.47 4.41
C GLY A 42 15.34 21.15 4.66
N LEU A 43 15.43 22.30 5.36
CA LEU A 43 16.70 22.99 5.61
C LEU A 43 17.08 23.18 7.09
N ASP A 44 16.27 22.69 8.03
CA ASP A 44 16.47 22.89 9.48
C ASP A 44 17.75 22.22 10.06
N GLU A 45 18.50 21.45 9.25
CA GLU A 45 19.82 20.90 9.61
C GLU A 45 21.01 21.82 9.28
N PHE A 46 20.82 22.92 8.54
CA PHE A 46 21.95 23.75 8.08
C PHE A 46 22.52 24.73 9.13
N ASP A 47 21.77 25.07 10.18
CA ASP A 47 22.14 26.08 11.19
C ASP A 47 23.19 25.62 12.23
N LYS A 48 23.98 24.57 11.95
CA LYS A 48 24.97 23.98 12.88
C LYS A 48 26.42 23.95 12.37
N PHE A 49 26.76 24.81 11.42
CA PHE A 49 28.14 24.99 10.95
C PHE A 49 28.77 26.26 11.53
N ASP A 50 29.53 26.11 12.62
CA ASP A 50 30.34 27.19 13.19
C ASP A 50 31.50 27.58 12.27
N ASN A 51 31.70 28.89 12.08
CA ASN A 51 32.75 29.47 11.25
C ASN A 51 33.89 30.05 12.10
N ALA A 52 35.13 29.60 11.85
CA ALA A 52 36.36 30.25 12.32
C ALA A 52 37.40 30.29 11.19
N HIS A 53 38.31 31.27 11.21
CA HIS A 53 39.23 31.57 10.09
C HIS A 53 40.72 31.30 10.43
N VAL A 54 41.50 31.16 9.34
CA VAL A 54 42.98 31.14 9.22
C VAL A 54 43.68 29.77 9.39
N GLY A 55 44.24 29.26 8.27
CA GLY A 55 45.17 28.11 8.21
C GLY A 55 44.81 27.10 7.12
N ASN A 56 45.75 26.73 6.23
CA ASN A 56 45.44 25.96 4.99
C ASN A 56 45.71 24.44 5.13
N PRO A 57 44.71 23.54 4.97
CA PRO A 57 44.88 22.08 5.11
C PRO A 57 44.79 21.27 3.79
N SER A 58 45.20 20.01 3.85
CA SER A 58 45.15 19.01 2.76
C SER A 58 44.65 17.65 3.29
N CYS A 59 43.80 16.89 2.58
CA CYS A 59 43.56 15.47 2.93
C CYS A 59 44.86 14.67 2.62
N VAL A 60 45.41 13.92 3.59
CA VAL A 60 46.62 13.09 3.43
C VAL A 60 46.38 11.71 4.07
N TYR A 61 46.81 10.64 3.41
CA TYR A 61 46.76 9.28 3.94
C TYR A 61 47.77 9.04 5.08
N PRO A 62 47.62 7.97 5.88
CA PRO A 62 48.60 7.61 6.92
C PRO A 62 50.04 7.37 6.41
N ASP A 63 50.23 7.18 5.10
CA ASP A 63 51.54 6.98 4.44
C ASP A 63 52.16 8.28 3.87
N GLY A 64 51.49 9.43 4.02
CA GLY A 64 51.94 10.72 3.52
C GLY A 64 51.56 11.04 2.07
N THR A 65 50.84 10.16 1.37
CA THR A 65 50.35 10.44 0.01
C THR A 65 49.06 11.27 0.01
N SER A 66 48.88 12.13 -0.99
CA SER A 66 47.67 12.97 -1.14
C SER A 66 46.75 12.43 -2.23
N MET A 67 45.43 12.54 -2.01
CA MET A 67 44.44 12.20 -3.03
C MET A 67 44.44 13.24 -4.16
N ALA A 68 44.80 12.78 -5.36
CA ALA A 68 44.74 13.56 -6.58
C ALA A 68 43.44 13.29 -7.37
N ASP A 69 42.33 13.85 -6.89
CA ASP A 69 41.17 14.14 -7.74
C ASP A 69 40.63 15.53 -7.35
N TRP A 70 40.90 16.51 -8.21
CA TRP A 70 40.60 17.92 -7.98
C TRP A 70 39.49 18.38 -8.92
N ASP A 71 38.29 18.62 -8.39
CA ASP A 71 37.23 19.28 -9.15
C ASP A 71 37.40 20.81 -9.14
N THR A 72 37.06 21.44 -10.26
CA THR A 72 37.02 22.90 -10.42
C THR A 72 35.82 23.56 -9.73
N ILE A 73 35.25 22.91 -8.71
CA ILE A 73 34.12 23.43 -7.94
C ILE A 73 34.68 24.37 -6.88
N THR A 74 34.45 25.67 -7.08
CA THR A 74 34.87 26.77 -6.21
C THR A 74 33.88 27.05 -5.08
N ASP A 75 32.64 26.56 -5.20
CA ASP A 75 31.52 26.89 -4.32
C ASP A 75 31.37 25.86 -3.17
N PRO A 76 31.33 26.29 -1.88
CA PRO A 76 31.16 25.41 -0.72
C PRO A 76 29.89 24.56 -0.77
N THR A 77 28.79 25.12 -1.26
CA THR A 77 27.49 24.44 -1.33
C THR A 77 27.51 23.33 -2.38
N LEU A 78 28.07 23.60 -3.56
CA LEU A 78 28.24 22.59 -4.61
C LEU A 78 29.27 21.52 -4.22
N CYS A 79 30.31 21.88 -3.46
CA CYS A 79 31.27 20.92 -2.93
C CYS A 79 30.63 20.01 -1.86
N ALA A 80 29.82 20.58 -0.96
CA ALA A 80 29.02 19.82 0.01
C ALA A 80 28.01 18.87 -0.68
N LEU A 81 27.27 19.36 -1.67
CA LEU A 81 26.35 18.56 -2.49
C LEU A 81 27.10 17.42 -3.19
N LYS A 82 28.29 17.67 -3.75
CA LYS A 82 29.09 16.63 -4.37
C LYS A 82 29.62 15.60 -3.36
N CYS A 83 29.95 16.00 -2.13
CA CYS A 83 30.26 15.07 -1.05
C CYS A 83 29.03 14.20 -0.69
N LEU A 84 27.83 14.78 -0.63
CA LEU A 84 26.60 14.02 -0.39
C LEU A 84 26.28 13.01 -1.50
N ASP A 85 26.53 13.35 -2.76
CA ASP A 85 26.37 12.46 -3.92
C ASP A 85 27.51 11.42 -4.07
N THR A 86 28.63 11.58 -3.36
CA THR A 86 29.81 10.71 -3.46
C THR A 86 29.82 9.66 -2.35
N LEU A 87 29.54 8.40 -2.72
CA LEU A 87 29.56 7.27 -1.79
C LEU A 87 30.91 7.16 -1.08
N GLY A 88 30.88 7.20 0.26
CA GLY A 88 32.08 7.12 1.10
C GLY A 88 32.75 8.46 1.43
N CYS A 89 32.22 9.60 0.96
CA CYS A 89 32.68 10.92 1.41
C CYS A 89 32.31 11.16 2.89
N VAL A 90 33.32 11.44 3.73
CA VAL A 90 33.15 11.70 5.17
C VAL A 90 33.26 13.19 5.53
N GLY A 91 33.82 13.98 4.60
CA GLY A 91 33.90 15.43 4.66
C GLY A 91 34.57 16.00 3.42
N PHE A 92 34.54 17.32 3.27
CA PHE A 92 35.16 18.02 2.14
C PHE A 92 35.97 19.23 2.62
N ASN A 93 36.88 19.68 1.75
CA ASN A 93 37.71 20.86 1.95
C ASN A 93 37.70 21.70 0.65
N ILE A 94 37.86 23.02 0.77
CA ILE A 94 38.11 23.90 -0.38
C ILE A 94 39.46 24.57 -0.19
N ASN A 95 40.45 24.15 -0.98
CA ASN A 95 41.80 24.70 -0.99
C ASN A 95 42.07 25.31 -2.37
N GLY A 96 42.49 26.58 -2.40
CA GLY A 96 42.79 27.29 -3.65
C GLY A 96 41.61 27.41 -4.63
N GLY A 97 40.37 27.44 -4.14
CA GLY A 97 39.17 27.46 -4.98
C GLY A 97 38.85 26.14 -5.68
N LYS A 98 39.34 25.01 -5.17
CA LYS A 98 39.00 23.68 -5.68
C LYS A 98 38.47 22.79 -4.56
N CYS A 99 37.47 21.99 -4.90
CA CYS A 99 36.82 21.04 -4.01
C CYS A 99 37.67 19.77 -3.89
N GLN A 100 38.05 19.40 -2.66
CA GLN A 100 38.68 18.13 -2.32
C GLN A 100 37.73 17.34 -1.42
N LEU A 101 37.33 16.15 -1.86
CA LEU A 101 36.50 15.22 -1.07
C LEU A 101 37.44 14.27 -0.30
N CYS A 102 37.33 14.21 1.03
CA CYS A 102 38.00 13.15 1.79
C CYS A 102 37.05 11.94 1.86
N VAL A 103 37.44 10.81 1.26
CA VAL A 103 36.66 9.55 1.25
C VAL A 103 37.29 8.47 2.13
N ASP A 104 36.46 7.59 2.69
CA ASP A 104 36.89 6.68 3.75
C ASP A 104 37.71 5.47 3.26
N ARG A 105 39.02 5.54 3.51
CA ARG A 105 39.83 4.39 3.95
C ARG A 105 40.79 4.86 5.05
N ASP A 106 40.52 4.42 6.28
CA ASP A 106 41.43 4.46 7.43
C ASP A 106 41.98 5.85 7.84
N VAL A 107 41.11 6.86 7.94
CA VAL A 107 41.50 8.16 8.50
C VAL A 107 41.38 8.15 10.04
N LYS A 108 42.52 8.06 10.73
CA LYS A 108 42.61 8.50 12.13
C LYS A 108 42.63 10.03 12.20
N ALA A 109 41.50 10.64 12.54
CA ALA A 109 41.49 12.05 12.92
C ALA A 109 42.24 12.23 14.26
N ASN A 110 43.42 12.84 14.22
CA ASN A 110 44.13 13.26 15.43
C ASN A 110 43.55 14.60 15.88
N VAL A 111 42.67 14.57 16.89
CA VAL A 111 41.85 15.72 17.27
C VAL A 111 42.59 16.58 18.31
N ASN A 112 43.17 17.69 17.85
CA ASN A 112 43.47 18.86 18.67
C ASN A 112 43.41 20.13 17.80
N GLY A 113 42.29 20.86 17.87
CA GLY A 113 42.11 22.19 17.25
C GLY A 113 41.99 22.21 15.72
N ILE A 114 40.86 21.74 15.16
CA ILE A 114 40.63 21.68 13.70
C ILE A 114 39.17 22.02 13.38
N THR A 115 38.93 22.85 12.36
CA THR A 115 37.62 22.93 11.68
C THR A 115 37.64 21.98 10.48
N ALA A 116 36.87 20.90 10.55
CA ALA A 116 36.59 20.03 9.43
C ALA A 116 35.07 19.90 9.31
N TYR A 117 34.54 20.05 8.09
CA TYR A 117 33.13 19.80 7.78
C TYR A 117 32.88 18.28 7.74
N LEU A 118 32.99 17.65 8.90
CA LEU A 118 32.70 16.24 9.13
C LEU A 118 31.18 16.06 9.16
N LYS A 119 30.70 15.04 8.44
CA LYS A 119 29.31 14.62 8.54
C LYS A 119 29.07 13.98 9.92
N SER A 120 28.58 14.75 10.88
CA SER A 120 28.14 14.26 12.20
C SER A 120 26.89 13.38 12.04
N GLY A 121 27.10 12.13 11.64
CA GLY A 121 25.99 11.25 11.28
C GLY A 121 26.34 9.89 10.68
N TYR A 122 27.61 9.48 10.62
CA TYR A 122 27.99 8.09 10.33
C TYR A 122 27.88 7.16 11.56
N ALA A 123 27.01 7.52 12.51
CA ALA A 123 26.45 6.53 13.41
C ALA A 123 25.54 5.61 12.57
N HIS A 124 25.98 4.38 12.35
CA HIS A 124 25.09 3.33 11.86
C HIS A 124 23.84 3.31 12.76
N ASN A 125 22.64 3.45 12.18
CA ASN A 125 21.38 3.49 12.92
C ASN A 125 21.09 2.15 13.62
N TYR A 126 21.77 1.91 14.75
CA TYR A 126 21.53 0.82 15.66
C TYR A 126 20.44 1.24 16.66
N PRO A 127 19.54 0.35 17.05
CA PRO A 127 18.55 0.64 18.08
C PRO A 127 19.23 0.80 19.44
N ASP A 128 18.69 1.66 20.30
CA ASP A 128 19.11 1.75 21.71
C ASP A 128 18.68 0.53 22.52
N VAL A 129 17.62 -0.15 22.08
CA VAL A 129 17.02 -1.32 22.76
C VAL A 129 16.70 -2.43 21.75
N ILE A 130 17.13 -3.65 22.06
CA ILE A 130 16.77 -4.87 21.34
C ILE A 130 16.02 -5.79 22.29
N GLN A 131 14.92 -6.39 21.86
CA GLN A 131 14.26 -7.47 22.59
C GLN A 131 14.79 -8.81 22.07
N VAL A 132 15.18 -9.68 22.99
CA VAL A 132 15.61 -11.06 22.72
C VAL A 132 14.57 -12.02 23.28
N GLN A 133 14.19 -13.02 22.51
CA GLN A 133 13.44 -14.18 22.97
C GLN A 133 14.09 -15.45 22.44
N SER A 134 14.31 -16.43 23.30
CA SER A 134 14.90 -17.72 22.96
C SER A 134 14.26 -18.85 23.77
N ALA A 135 14.54 -20.10 23.41
CA ALA A 135 14.22 -21.24 24.26
C ALA A 135 15.04 -21.26 25.58
N PHE A 136 16.16 -20.53 25.64
CA PHE A 136 16.96 -20.38 26.86
C PHE A 136 16.51 -19.15 27.67
N SER A 137 15.48 -19.33 28.49
CA SER A 137 14.76 -18.24 29.20
C SER A 137 15.63 -17.23 29.96
N ARG A 138 16.84 -17.60 30.41
CA ARG A 138 17.78 -16.71 31.11
C ARG A 138 18.24 -15.51 30.28
N VAL A 139 18.18 -15.55 28.95
CA VAL A 139 18.52 -14.41 28.08
C VAL A 139 17.31 -13.70 27.50
N ASN A 140 16.09 -14.03 27.93
CA ASN A 140 14.88 -13.43 27.35
C ASN A 140 14.56 -12.08 28.01
N GLY A 141 14.47 -11.02 27.22
CA GLY A 141 14.11 -9.66 27.68
C GLY A 141 14.75 -8.54 26.86
N LEU A 142 14.71 -7.33 27.42
CA LEU A 142 15.24 -6.11 26.79
C LEU A 142 16.74 -5.98 27.04
N PHE A 143 17.49 -5.81 25.96
CA PHE A 143 18.91 -5.52 25.89
C PHE A 143 19.10 -4.04 25.57
N GLN A 144 19.66 -3.27 26.52
CA GLN A 144 19.92 -1.83 26.37
C GLN A 144 21.36 -1.60 25.91
N MET A 145 21.59 -0.64 25.00
CA MET A 145 22.93 -0.26 24.56
C MET A 145 23.73 0.32 25.74
N VAL A 146 24.93 -0.20 26.00
CA VAL A 146 25.82 0.23 27.10
C VAL A 146 27.19 0.72 26.63
N GLY A 147 27.46 0.68 25.33
CA GLY A 147 28.74 1.11 24.76
C GLY A 147 29.00 0.41 23.43
N HIS A 148 30.28 0.27 23.06
CA HIS A 148 30.70 -0.38 21.83
C HIS A 148 31.79 -1.42 22.09
N LYS A 149 31.80 -2.50 21.30
CA LYS A 149 32.89 -3.48 21.19
C LYS A 149 33.30 -3.58 19.72
N HIS A 150 34.59 -3.37 19.44
CA HIS A 150 35.15 -3.38 18.08
C HIS A 150 34.48 -2.44 17.05
N GLY A 151 33.90 -1.32 17.50
CA GLY A 151 33.19 -0.35 16.66
C GLY A 151 31.68 -0.63 16.51
N PHE A 152 31.19 -1.77 17.01
CA PHE A 152 29.79 -2.17 16.97
C PHE A 152 29.14 -2.02 18.34
N PRO A 153 27.83 -1.75 18.45
CA PRO A 153 27.20 -1.57 19.75
C PRO A 153 27.28 -2.83 20.62
N ARG A 154 27.44 -2.62 21.91
CA ARG A 154 27.33 -3.63 22.95
C ARG A 154 26.08 -3.34 23.76
N TYR A 155 25.28 -4.38 23.99
CA TYR A 155 24.08 -4.31 24.79
C TYR A 155 24.19 -5.18 26.05
N THR A 156 23.51 -4.78 27.12
CA THR A 156 23.31 -5.56 28.34
C THR A 156 21.82 -5.85 28.53
N GLY A 157 21.48 -7.12 28.78
CA GLY A 157 20.14 -7.61 29.04
C GLY A 157 19.99 -8.26 30.42
N PRO A 158 18.90 -9.01 30.65
CA PRO A 158 18.61 -9.65 31.92
C PRO A 158 19.69 -10.64 32.36
N ASN A 159 19.77 -10.90 33.68
CA ASN A 159 20.71 -11.86 34.28
C ASN A 159 22.20 -11.59 33.96
N GLY A 160 22.56 -10.35 33.61
CA GLY A 160 23.91 -9.98 33.18
C GLY A 160 24.27 -10.51 31.79
N ALA A 161 23.28 -10.93 30.99
CA ALA A 161 23.49 -11.29 29.60
C ALA A 161 23.99 -10.08 28.79
N THR A 162 24.85 -10.31 27.82
CA THR A 162 25.34 -9.26 26.91
C THR A 162 25.26 -9.70 25.46
N LEU A 163 24.82 -8.80 24.58
CA LEU A 163 24.84 -8.97 23.13
C LEU A 163 25.96 -8.08 22.58
N SER A 164 26.95 -8.67 21.92
CA SER A 164 28.13 -7.93 21.41
C SER A 164 28.70 -8.55 20.14
N PHE A 165 29.52 -7.78 19.43
CA PHE A 165 30.27 -8.28 18.28
C PHE A 165 31.68 -8.73 18.69
N GLU A 166 32.12 -9.85 18.10
CA GLU A 166 33.39 -10.52 18.33
C GLU A 166 34.10 -10.75 16.98
N ARG A 167 35.40 -10.47 16.89
CA ARG A 167 36.19 -10.55 15.65
C ARG A 167 37.15 -11.72 15.62
N GLN A 168 37.21 -12.43 14.49
CA GLN A 168 38.04 -13.65 14.36
C GLN A 168 39.53 -13.37 14.59
N ALA A 169 40.00 -12.20 14.17
CA ALA A 169 41.40 -11.77 14.31
C ALA A 169 41.81 -11.40 15.76
N VAL A 170 40.91 -11.50 16.74
CA VAL A 170 41.14 -11.10 18.12
C VAL A 170 41.09 -12.34 19.03
N ASN A 171 42.24 -12.83 19.50
CA ASN A 171 42.31 -14.06 20.32
C ASN A 171 41.52 -14.01 21.64
N SER A 172 41.17 -12.82 22.16
CA SER A 172 40.29 -12.69 23.35
C SER A 172 38.80 -12.87 23.04
N ASP A 173 38.41 -12.88 21.76
CA ASP A 173 37.03 -13.05 21.30
C ASP A 173 36.76 -14.53 21.05
N TRP A 174 36.57 -15.27 22.15
CA TRP A 174 36.56 -16.73 22.15
C TRP A 174 35.58 -17.35 21.16
N ALA A 175 34.38 -16.79 20.96
CA ALA A 175 33.44 -17.37 20.01
C ALA A 175 33.85 -17.12 18.56
N ALA A 176 34.46 -15.97 18.26
CA ALA A 176 34.97 -15.67 16.93
C ALA A 176 36.24 -16.46 16.61
N ALA A 177 37.16 -16.59 17.57
CA ALA A 177 38.45 -17.25 17.41
C ALA A 177 38.37 -18.79 17.48
N HIS A 178 37.55 -19.34 18.37
CA HIS A 178 37.55 -20.79 18.68
C HIS A 178 36.25 -21.52 18.36
N TRP A 179 35.08 -20.89 18.55
CA TRP A 179 33.80 -21.58 18.30
C TRP A 179 33.42 -21.57 16.82
N LEU A 180 33.19 -20.39 16.23
CA LEU A 180 32.71 -20.28 14.85
C LEU A 180 33.83 -19.98 13.84
N GLN A 181 35.02 -19.55 14.28
CA GLN A 181 36.15 -19.22 13.39
C GLN A 181 35.73 -18.20 12.30
N SER A 182 35.07 -17.12 12.74
CA SER A 182 34.47 -16.10 11.90
C SER A 182 34.12 -14.89 12.77
N ASP A 183 34.03 -13.70 12.16
CA ASP A 183 33.40 -12.53 12.78
C ASP A 183 31.92 -12.85 13.14
N VAL A 184 31.51 -12.60 14.38
CA VAL A 184 30.22 -13.04 14.92
C VAL A 184 29.56 -12.03 15.86
N TRP A 185 28.23 -11.99 15.85
CA TRP A 185 27.45 -11.51 16.99
C TRP A 185 27.30 -12.62 18.03
N THR A 186 27.45 -12.29 19.31
CA THR A 186 27.38 -13.24 20.42
C THR A 186 26.41 -12.79 21.50
N ILE A 187 25.73 -13.75 22.13
CA ILE A 187 25.01 -13.55 23.39
C ILE A 187 25.71 -14.37 24.47
N LEU A 188 26.30 -13.67 25.44
CA LEU A 188 27.06 -14.24 26.55
C LEU A 188 26.32 -14.00 27.86
N GLU A 189 26.14 -15.04 28.68
CA GLU A 189 25.46 -14.98 29.97
C GLU A 189 26.22 -15.85 30.99
N GLY A 190 26.45 -15.31 32.19
CA GLY A 190 27.20 -16.01 33.23
C GLY A 190 28.65 -16.36 32.85
N GLY A 191 29.28 -15.61 31.94
CA GLY A 191 30.61 -15.91 31.42
C GLY A 191 30.65 -16.93 30.27
N HIS A 192 29.50 -17.49 29.87
CA HIS A 192 29.41 -18.48 28.79
C HIS A 192 28.67 -17.92 27.57
N HIS A 193 29.27 -18.08 26.39
CA HIS A 193 28.59 -17.88 25.11
C HIS A 193 27.41 -18.85 24.97
N ARG A 194 26.18 -18.34 24.87
CA ARG A 194 24.95 -19.12 24.70
C ARG A 194 24.58 -19.24 23.23
N PHE A 195 24.70 -18.15 22.49
CA PHE A 195 24.35 -18.05 21.07
C PHE A 195 25.44 -17.28 20.32
N ALA A 196 25.72 -17.67 19.08
CA ALA A 196 26.57 -16.92 18.17
C ALA A 196 26.03 -16.94 16.73
N LEU A 197 26.31 -15.90 15.95
CA LEU A 197 25.81 -15.72 14.59
C LEU A 197 26.87 -15.06 13.71
N ARG A 198 27.30 -15.78 12.67
CA ARG A 198 28.29 -15.33 11.68
C ARG A 198 27.82 -14.06 10.99
N SER A 199 28.62 -13.00 11.08
CA SER A 199 28.37 -11.70 10.45
C SER A 199 29.68 -11.12 9.90
N PRO A 200 30.12 -11.56 8.70
CA PRO A 200 31.33 -11.05 8.06
C PRO A 200 31.31 -9.52 7.95
N GLY A 201 32.32 -8.85 8.49
CA GLY A 201 32.42 -7.38 8.47
C GLY A 201 31.45 -6.65 9.42
N GLY A 202 30.81 -7.35 10.36
CA GLY A 202 30.01 -6.73 11.41
C GLY A 202 28.69 -6.12 10.95
N SER A 203 28.07 -6.69 9.92
CA SER A 203 26.70 -6.32 9.56
C SER A 203 25.74 -6.44 10.76
N LYS A 204 24.70 -5.59 10.79
CA LYS A 204 23.72 -5.49 11.89
C LYS A 204 23.26 -6.88 12.35
N PRO A 205 23.06 -7.12 13.67
CA PRO A 205 22.67 -8.43 14.19
C PRO A 205 21.39 -8.91 13.48
N PRO A 206 21.44 -9.99 12.69
CA PRO A 206 20.29 -10.47 11.93
C PRO A 206 19.15 -10.91 12.86
N THR A 207 17.92 -10.58 12.46
CA THR A 207 16.76 -10.60 13.37
C THR A 207 16.22 -12.00 13.69
N GLN A 208 16.31 -12.99 12.79
CA GLN A 208 15.53 -14.25 12.96
C GLN A 208 16.19 -15.55 12.47
N SER A 209 17.37 -15.55 11.84
CA SER A 209 17.97 -16.80 11.34
C SER A 209 19.49 -16.80 11.30
N GLY A 210 20.08 -18.01 11.31
CA GLY A 210 21.52 -18.25 11.28
C GLY A 210 22.19 -18.39 12.65
N TRP A 211 21.47 -18.14 13.75
CA TRP A 211 22.01 -18.31 15.11
C TRP A 211 22.35 -19.77 15.40
N GLU A 212 23.59 -20.01 15.83
CA GLU A 212 24.09 -21.27 16.37
C GLU A 212 23.97 -21.23 17.91
N ALA A 213 23.37 -22.25 18.52
CA ALA A 213 23.24 -22.36 19.98
C ALA A 213 24.30 -23.30 20.55
N ARG A 214 24.89 -22.92 21.70
CA ARG A 214 25.91 -23.70 22.38
C ARG A 214 25.29 -24.74 23.32
N THR A 215 25.16 -25.97 22.83
CA THR A 215 24.43 -27.05 23.52
C THR A 215 25.12 -27.57 24.79
N ASP A 216 26.46 -27.53 24.87
CA ASP A 216 27.22 -27.93 26.06
C ASP A 216 27.00 -27.01 27.27
N VAL A 217 26.42 -25.82 27.05
CA VAL A 217 26.02 -24.89 28.12
C VAL A 217 24.49 -24.73 28.23
N GLY A 218 23.72 -25.68 27.69
CA GLY A 218 22.26 -25.75 27.82
C GLY A 218 21.48 -24.70 27.03
N ALA A 219 22.11 -23.98 26.09
CA ALA A 219 21.40 -23.08 25.20
C ALA A 219 20.60 -23.87 24.14
N GLN A 220 19.41 -23.39 23.79
CA GLN A 220 18.49 -24.04 22.86
C GLN A 220 17.92 -23.01 21.87
N LEU A 221 17.75 -23.44 20.61
CA LEU A 221 17.02 -22.72 19.57
C LEU A 221 15.49 -22.97 19.70
N PRO A 222 14.62 -22.10 19.15
CA PRO A 222 14.92 -20.89 18.38
C PRO A 222 15.42 -19.72 19.24
N ILE A 223 15.92 -18.69 18.55
CA ILE A 223 16.17 -17.36 19.10
C ILE A 223 15.76 -16.29 18.06
N ASP A 224 15.00 -15.31 18.54
CA ASP A 224 14.48 -14.18 17.80
C ASP A 224 14.99 -12.87 18.42
N LEU A 225 15.47 -11.96 17.58
CA LEU A 225 15.86 -10.60 17.91
C LEU A 225 14.97 -9.62 17.14
N TRP A 226 14.30 -8.73 17.86
CA TRP A 226 13.63 -7.60 17.22
C TRP A 226 13.92 -6.31 17.97
N THR A 227 13.97 -5.21 17.23
CA THR A 227 13.73 -3.90 17.81
C THR A 227 12.28 -3.85 18.25
N PRO A 228 11.97 -3.57 19.54
CA PRO A 228 10.66 -3.07 19.88
C PRO A 228 10.42 -1.88 18.96
N VAL A 229 9.39 -1.94 18.11
CA VAL A 229 8.99 -0.77 17.33
C VAL A 229 8.68 0.30 18.37
N ALA A 230 9.34 1.45 18.28
CA ALA A 230 8.96 2.61 19.07
C ALA A 230 7.53 2.96 18.65
N GLN A 231 6.56 2.47 19.41
CA GLN A 231 5.16 2.82 19.18
C GLN A 231 5.01 4.25 19.67
N ASP A 232 4.59 5.16 18.79
CA ASP A 232 4.52 6.59 19.08
C ASP A 232 3.47 6.89 20.16
N TYR A 233 3.92 6.84 21.42
CA TYR A 233 3.13 7.23 22.58
C TYR A 233 2.58 8.64 22.37
N THR A 234 1.26 8.71 22.26
CA THR A 234 0.58 9.95 21.88
C THR A 234 0.57 10.89 23.07
N PHE A 235 1.24 12.03 22.95
CA PHE A 235 1.19 13.07 23.97
C PHE A 235 -0.25 13.54 24.18
N LEU A 236 -0.70 13.56 25.44
CA LEU A 236 -2.05 13.96 25.82
C LEU A 236 -2.09 15.41 26.30
N PHE A 237 -1.36 15.72 27.38
CA PHE A 237 -1.37 17.04 28.02
C PHE A 237 -0.21 17.20 29.02
N ASN A 238 0.09 18.46 29.37
CA ASN A 238 1.04 18.84 30.42
C ASN A 238 0.35 18.79 31.81
N ALA A 239 0.11 17.58 32.32
CA ALA A 239 -0.35 17.30 33.68
C ALA A 239 -0.37 15.78 33.93
N CYS A 240 -0.67 15.39 35.17
CA CYS A 240 -1.06 14.03 35.52
C CYS A 240 -2.41 13.64 34.91
N PRO A 241 -2.63 12.35 34.57
CA PRO A 241 -3.84 11.89 33.93
C PRO A 241 -4.87 11.44 34.97
N ARG A 242 -6.16 11.65 34.68
CA ARG A 242 -7.32 11.21 35.47
C ARG A 242 -8.46 10.78 34.55
N GLY A 243 -9.45 10.07 35.07
CA GLY A 243 -10.72 9.82 34.38
C GLY A 243 -11.24 8.41 34.63
N SER A 244 -12.36 8.06 34.00
CA SER A 244 -12.98 6.73 34.15
C SER A 244 -12.12 5.61 33.57
N GLY A 245 -11.25 5.90 32.60
CA GLY A 245 -10.31 4.92 32.05
C GLY A 245 -9.12 4.62 32.94
N ILE A 246 -8.84 5.42 33.97
CA ILE A 246 -7.65 5.31 34.84
C ILE A 246 -8.00 5.75 36.27
N PRO A 247 -8.49 4.83 37.12
CA PRO A 247 -8.73 5.11 38.53
C PRO A 247 -7.45 5.66 39.20
N TYR A 248 -7.58 6.72 39.99
CA TYR A 248 -6.43 7.40 40.61
C TYR A 248 -5.50 6.43 41.39
N ASN A 249 -6.09 5.41 42.01
CA ASN A 249 -5.39 4.43 42.84
C ASN A 249 -4.61 3.37 42.04
N ASN A 250 -4.66 3.40 40.71
CA ASN A 250 -4.02 2.41 39.81
C ASN A 250 -2.69 2.90 39.20
N ALA A 251 -2.08 3.93 39.77
CA ALA A 251 -0.75 4.41 39.36
C ALA A 251 0.36 3.57 40.01
N VAL A 252 1.17 2.89 39.19
CA VAL A 252 2.35 2.13 39.64
C VAL A 252 3.61 2.95 39.40
N ASN A 253 4.47 3.07 40.42
CA ASN A 253 5.72 3.80 40.30
C ASN A 253 6.73 3.00 39.43
N GLY A 254 7.06 3.55 38.26
CA GLY A 254 8.06 3.04 37.33
C GLY A 254 9.49 3.51 37.62
N GLY A 255 9.69 4.36 38.64
CA GLY A 255 10.97 4.90 39.11
C GLY A 255 11.48 6.08 38.29
N ALA A 256 12.63 6.63 38.70
CA ALA A 256 13.32 7.69 37.96
C ALA A 256 14.02 7.13 36.71
N VAL A 257 13.47 7.39 35.53
CA VAL A 257 13.94 6.85 34.24
C VAL A 257 13.79 7.87 33.10
N THR A 258 14.31 7.55 31.92
CA THR A 258 14.02 8.31 30.68
C THR A 258 12.64 7.93 30.13
N ARG A 259 12.05 8.81 29.28
CA ARG A 259 10.79 8.54 28.58
C ARG A 259 10.76 7.15 27.91
N ALA A 260 11.75 6.83 27.08
CA ALA A 260 11.82 5.55 26.36
C ALA A 260 11.85 4.32 27.30
N VAL A 261 12.50 4.43 28.46
CA VAL A 261 12.51 3.35 29.46
C VAL A 261 11.14 3.25 30.17
N CYS A 262 10.45 4.37 30.40
CA CYS A 262 9.08 4.36 30.93
C CYS A 262 8.09 3.74 29.94
N GLU A 263 8.19 4.09 28.65
CA GLU A 263 7.42 3.48 27.56
C GLU A 263 7.68 1.98 27.46
N ALA A 264 8.94 1.54 27.54
CA ALA A 264 9.27 0.11 27.57
C ALA A 264 8.66 -0.63 28.78
N LYS A 265 8.65 -0.02 29.98
CA LYS A 265 7.99 -0.58 31.17
C LYS A 265 6.47 -0.64 31.00
N CYS A 266 5.85 0.40 30.45
CA CYS A 266 4.42 0.42 30.16
C CYS A 266 4.05 -0.54 29.03
N ASN A 267 4.94 -0.81 28.08
CA ASN A 267 4.76 -1.84 27.05
C ASN A 267 4.78 -3.25 27.64
N ALA A 268 5.69 -3.52 28.58
CA ALA A 268 5.78 -4.79 29.31
C ALA A 268 4.63 -5.02 30.31
N ASP A 269 3.96 -3.95 30.78
CA ASP A 269 2.78 -4.04 31.62
C ASP A 269 1.49 -4.09 30.76
N PRO A 270 0.78 -5.23 30.70
CA PRO A 270 -0.41 -5.36 29.87
C PRO A 270 -1.59 -4.48 30.35
N ALA A 271 -1.59 -4.07 31.62
CA ALA A 271 -2.62 -3.20 32.17
C ALA A 271 -2.30 -1.70 32.03
N CYS A 272 -1.05 -1.33 31.71
CA CYS A 272 -0.66 0.06 31.56
C CYS A 272 -1.27 0.69 30.31
N ARG A 273 -1.92 1.84 30.48
CA ARG A 273 -2.61 2.63 29.44
C ARG A 273 -1.94 3.96 29.15
N VAL A 274 -1.43 4.62 30.19
CA VAL A 274 -0.85 5.96 30.11
C VAL A 274 0.41 5.97 30.95
N ILE A 275 1.46 6.64 30.46
CA ILE A 275 2.60 7.03 31.28
C ILE A 275 2.51 8.51 31.63
N GLU A 276 2.88 8.85 32.86
CA GLU A 276 3.21 10.21 33.27
C GLU A 276 4.71 10.28 33.50
N MET A 277 5.35 11.29 32.91
CA MET A 277 6.75 11.62 33.12
C MET A 277 6.85 12.96 33.84
N ALA A 278 7.47 12.97 35.01
CA ALA A 278 8.01 14.19 35.63
C ALA A 278 9.42 14.50 35.07
N GLY A 279 9.89 15.74 35.24
CA GLY A 279 11.22 16.15 34.77
C GLY A 279 11.32 16.35 33.24
N CYS A 280 10.21 16.69 32.58
CA CYS A 280 10.20 17.07 31.17
C CYS A 280 10.76 18.48 30.95
N SER A 281 11.64 18.61 29.96
CA SER A 281 12.19 19.87 29.47
C SER A 281 12.10 19.92 27.93
N ALA A 282 12.67 20.97 27.32
CA ALA A 282 12.83 21.02 25.86
C ALA A 282 13.75 19.91 25.32
N GLY A 283 14.70 19.40 26.13
CA GLY A 283 15.62 18.32 25.77
C GLY A 283 15.08 16.90 25.96
N GLY A 284 13.80 16.74 26.31
CA GLY A 284 13.17 15.45 26.59
C GLY A 284 12.73 15.30 28.05
N CYS A 285 12.29 14.09 28.43
CA CYS A 285 11.82 13.79 29.79
C CYS A 285 12.70 12.76 30.50
N VAL A 286 13.26 13.15 31.64
CA VAL A 286 14.03 12.29 32.54
C VAL A 286 13.60 12.61 33.97
N GLY A 287 13.01 11.63 34.66
CA GLY A 287 12.44 11.84 35.99
C GLY A 287 11.52 10.69 36.39
N GLN A 288 10.65 10.94 37.39
CA GLN A 288 9.73 9.91 37.87
C GLN A 288 8.74 9.50 36.77
N CYS A 289 8.68 8.20 36.51
CA CYS A 289 7.75 7.54 35.61
C CYS A 289 6.60 6.94 36.43
N MET A 290 5.36 7.29 36.13
CA MET A 290 4.17 6.63 36.70
C MET A 290 3.41 5.89 35.61
N LEU A 291 3.14 4.61 35.83
CA LEU A 291 2.41 3.71 34.94
C LEU A 291 0.95 3.67 35.38
N TYR A 292 0.04 4.30 34.64
CA TYR A 292 -1.38 4.30 34.96
C TYR A 292 -2.08 3.09 34.34
N ARG A 293 -2.57 2.19 35.20
CA ARG A 293 -3.33 1.00 34.78
C ARG A 293 -4.82 1.31 34.65
N GLY A 294 -5.45 0.76 33.61
CA GLY A 294 -6.79 1.18 33.21
C GLY A 294 -7.49 0.25 32.23
N SER A 295 -8.81 0.40 32.11
CA SER A 295 -9.62 -0.30 31.11
C SER A 295 -9.55 0.40 29.76
N GLU A 296 -9.82 -0.35 28.68
CA GLU A 296 -9.95 0.25 27.34
C GLU A 296 -11.23 1.09 27.23
N GLY A 297 -11.22 2.11 26.37
CA GLY A 297 -12.39 2.95 26.08
C GLY A 297 -12.81 3.98 27.15
N GLY A 298 -12.28 3.92 28.37
CA GLY A 298 -12.58 4.90 29.40
C GLY A 298 -11.93 6.27 29.16
N GLU A 299 -12.54 7.33 29.71
CA GLU A 299 -12.10 8.72 29.53
C GLU A 299 -10.74 8.95 30.20
N ILE A 300 -9.84 9.65 29.50
CA ILE A 300 -8.57 10.17 30.03
C ILE A 300 -8.57 11.69 29.82
N ARG A 301 -8.52 12.43 30.92
CA ARG A 301 -8.51 13.89 31.00
C ARG A 301 -7.39 14.41 31.89
N ASN A 302 -7.06 15.69 31.72
CA ASN A 302 -6.11 16.39 32.59
C ASN A 302 -6.63 16.42 34.03
N GLY A 303 -5.80 15.98 34.99
CA GLY A 303 -6.14 15.89 36.40
C GLY A 303 -6.06 17.18 37.21
N GLY A 304 -5.58 18.28 36.64
CA GLY A 304 -5.46 19.58 37.32
C GLY A 304 -4.37 19.67 38.38
N CYS A 305 -3.47 18.69 38.49
CA CYS A 305 -2.25 18.81 39.30
C CYS A 305 -1.24 19.76 38.64
N THR A 306 -0.27 20.24 39.42
CA THR A 306 0.68 21.30 39.08
C THR A 306 1.29 21.19 37.68
N THR A 307 1.07 22.21 36.86
CA THR A 307 1.41 22.23 35.42
C THR A 307 2.58 23.17 35.11
N ASP A 308 3.70 23.06 35.83
CA ASP A 308 4.92 23.86 35.58
C ASP A 308 5.64 23.53 34.25
N GLY A 309 5.08 22.61 33.47
CA GLY A 309 5.63 22.10 32.21
C GLY A 309 6.52 20.86 32.37
N SER A 310 6.91 20.52 33.60
CA SER A 310 7.77 19.37 33.91
C SER A 310 7.02 18.04 33.92
N MET A 311 5.69 18.05 34.08
CA MET A 311 4.84 16.85 34.02
C MET A 311 4.14 16.72 32.67
N LYS A 312 4.33 15.57 32.00
CA LYS A 312 3.67 15.24 30.72
C LYS A 312 3.07 13.84 30.75
N SER A 313 1.82 13.73 30.28
CA SER A 313 1.13 12.45 30.07
C SER A 313 1.19 12.00 28.62
N PHE A 314 1.45 10.71 28.41
CA PHE A 314 1.48 10.08 27.09
C PHE A 314 0.68 8.77 27.09
N LEU A 315 -0.23 8.63 26.13
CA LEU A 315 -1.05 7.44 25.91
C LEU A 315 -0.22 6.33 25.26
N LYS A 316 -0.20 5.13 25.86
CA LYS A 316 0.31 3.92 25.22
C LYS A 316 -0.51 3.68 23.95
N PRO A 317 0.11 3.49 22.78
CA PRO A 317 -0.61 3.12 21.59
C PRO A 317 -1.27 1.76 21.84
N THR A 318 -2.59 1.75 21.87
CA THR A 318 -3.31 0.56 21.44
C THR A 318 -3.04 0.37 19.95
N SER A 319 -3.14 -0.86 19.46
CA SER A 319 -3.14 -1.18 18.02
C SER A 319 -4.04 -0.17 17.27
N ILE A 320 -3.43 0.72 16.47
CA ILE A 320 -4.00 2.06 16.26
C ILE A 320 -5.29 2.04 15.41
N SER A 321 -6.41 2.18 16.13
CA SER A 321 -7.69 2.81 15.78
C SER A 321 -8.35 2.58 14.41
N LYS A 322 -9.58 2.03 14.47
CA LYS A 322 -10.75 2.56 13.74
C LYS A 322 -11.93 2.65 14.71
N PHE A 323 -12.52 3.84 14.86
CA PHE A 323 -13.75 4.04 15.65
C PHE A 323 -15.00 3.64 14.85
N ALA A 324 -15.95 2.96 15.50
CA ALA A 324 -17.35 2.78 15.09
C ALA A 324 -18.26 3.64 16.01
N ARG A 325 -19.55 3.91 15.78
CA ARG A 325 -20.60 3.26 14.99
C ARG A 325 -21.55 4.29 14.33
N TYR A 326 -22.49 3.83 13.50
CA TYR A 326 -23.82 4.46 13.38
C TYR A 326 -24.83 3.67 14.24
N GLY A 327 -25.78 4.37 14.86
CA GLY A 327 -26.90 3.80 15.61
C GLY A 327 -27.78 4.93 16.11
N SER A 328 -29.06 4.93 15.75
CA SER A 328 -29.93 6.11 15.89
C SER A 328 -30.50 6.29 17.30
N ALA A 329 -29.80 7.04 18.16
CA ALA A 329 -30.37 7.72 19.32
C ALA A 329 -29.62 9.04 19.61
N HIS A 330 -30.33 10.02 20.18
CA HIS A 330 -29.98 11.45 20.24
C HIS A 330 -28.53 11.89 20.57
N VAL A 331 -28.00 12.79 19.71
CA VAL A 331 -26.98 13.85 19.94
C VAL A 331 -25.61 13.46 20.50
N GLY A 332 -24.65 13.22 19.60
CA GLY A 332 -23.18 13.27 19.86
C GLY A 332 -22.52 14.46 19.14
N LYS A 333 -21.51 15.10 19.76
CA LYS A 333 -21.07 16.48 19.46
C LYS A 333 -20.06 16.70 18.32
N ASN A 334 -19.99 15.85 17.30
CA ASN A 334 -19.11 16.06 16.14
C ASN A 334 -19.91 16.18 14.84
N GLY A 335 -19.59 17.19 14.03
CA GLY A 335 -20.31 17.52 12.80
C GLY A 335 -19.84 18.83 12.18
N CYS A 336 -20.43 19.23 11.06
CA CYS A 336 -19.93 20.36 10.27
C CYS A 336 -20.37 21.71 10.85
N ALA A 337 -19.47 22.43 11.54
CA ALA A 337 -19.63 23.88 11.73
C ALA A 337 -18.30 24.62 11.93
N TYR A 338 -18.17 25.74 11.23
CA TYR A 338 -17.59 26.98 11.76
C TYR A 338 -18.30 28.17 11.08
N PRO A 339 -18.57 29.29 11.77
CA PRO A 339 -19.28 30.41 11.16
C PRO A 339 -18.37 31.24 10.25
N GLY A 340 -18.76 31.44 8.99
CA GLY A 340 -18.19 32.46 8.10
C GLY A 340 -17.26 31.99 6.97
N GLY A 341 -17.15 30.68 6.68
CA GLY A 341 -16.34 30.13 5.58
C GLY A 341 -17.17 29.62 4.38
N SER A 342 -16.57 29.63 3.17
CA SER A 342 -17.23 29.32 1.89
C SER A 342 -17.46 27.82 1.65
N TRP A 343 -18.70 27.44 1.31
CA TRP A 343 -19.07 26.10 0.84
C TRP A 343 -18.73 25.90 -0.64
N SER A 344 -18.42 24.68 -1.08
CA SER A 344 -18.62 24.33 -2.50
C SER A 344 -20.13 24.20 -2.74
N ALA A 345 -20.75 25.25 -3.29
CA ALA A 345 -22.19 25.36 -3.44
C ALA A 345 -22.74 24.46 -4.57
N ASP A 346 -22.87 23.16 -4.30
CA ASP A 346 -23.62 22.22 -5.15
C ASP A 346 -25.14 22.39 -4.88
N LEU A 347 -25.65 23.59 -5.21
CA LEU A 347 -27.00 24.06 -4.88
C LEU A 347 -28.09 23.40 -5.74
N GLN A 348 -28.46 22.17 -5.40
CA GLN A 348 -29.71 21.55 -5.86
C GLN A 348 -30.57 21.10 -4.67
N ALA A 349 -31.89 21.11 -4.89
CA ALA A 349 -32.87 20.63 -3.91
C ALA A 349 -32.83 19.08 -3.88
N ILE A 350 -31.99 18.53 -3.00
CA ILE A 350 -31.86 17.11 -2.73
C ILE A 350 -32.15 16.92 -1.25
N GLY A 351 -33.42 16.63 -0.94
CA GLY A 351 -33.89 16.34 0.41
C GLY A 351 -33.56 14.93 0.90
N ASP A 352 -33.09 14.05 0.01
CA ASP A 352 -32.77 12.65 0.30
C ASP A 352 -31.31 12.46 0.78
N PRO A 353 -31.09 11.93 2.00
CA PRO A 353 -29.77 11.57 2.49
C PRO A 353 -29.03 10.53 1.64
N ALA A 354 -29.73 9.59 0.99
CA ALA A 354 -29.07 8.55 0.20
C ALA A 354 -28.40 9.13 -1.05
N GLN A 355 -29.08 10.01 -1.79
CA GLN A 355 -28.47 10.73 -2.91
C GLN A 355 -27.33 11.66 -2.49
N CYS A 356 -27.42 12.32 -1.33
CA CYS A 356 -26.33 13.15 -0.82
C CYS A 356 -25.10 12.31 -0.41
N ALA A 357 -25.31 11.13 0.18
CA ALA A 357 -24.26 10.16 0.48
C ALA A 357 -23.55 9.66 -0.79
N LEU A 358 -24.31 9.28 -1.83
CA LEU A 358 -23.75 8.84 -3.11
C LEU A 358 -22.87 9.92 -3.77
N ARG A 359 -23.28 11.20 -3.70
CA ARG A 359 -22.46 12.33 -4.18
C ARG A 359 -21.18 12.52 -3.36
N CYS A 360 -21.23 12.31 -2.04
CA CYS A 360 -20.03 12.32 -1.21
C CYS A 360 -19.07 11.16 -1.57
N LEU A 361 -19.61 9.94 -1.78
CA LEU A 361 -18.81 8.77 -2.16
C LEU A 361 -18.09 8.96 -3.51
N ALA A 362 -18.74 9.61 -4.48
CA ALA A 362 -18.17 9.91 -5.80
C ALA A 362 -17.03 10.96 -5.80
N ARG A 363 -16.79 11.65 -4.68
CA ARG A 363 -15.74 12.67 -4.52
C ARG A 363 -14.62 12.17 -3.61
N SER A 364 -13.39 12.07 -4.10
CA SER A 364 -12.24 11.57 -3.31
C SER A 364 -11.85 12.48 -2.13
N ASP A 365 -12.24 13.74 -2.16
CA ASP A 365 -11.99 14.74 -1.12
C ASP A 365 -13.10 14.84 -0.06
N CYS A 366 -14.27 14.23 -0.29
CA CYS A 366 -15.42 14.34 0.61
C CYS A 366 -15.20 13.57 1.92
N GLY A 367 -15.07 14.30 3.03
CA GLY A 367 -15.02 13.77 4.39
C GLY A 367 -16.40 13.63 5.03
N GLY A 368 -17.43 14.26 4.48
CA GLY A 368 -18.79 14.17 4.99
C GLY A 368 -19.79 15.04 4.23
N PHE A 369 -21.05 15.01 4.67
CA PHE A 369 -22.10 15.85 4.12
C PHE A 369 -23.11 16.27 5.19
N ASN A 370 -23.89 17.32 4.93
CA ASN A 370 -25.07 17.68 5.70
C ASN A 370 -26.28 17.83 4.76
N ILE A 371 -27.47 17.94 5.34
CA ILE A 371 -28.66 18.40 4.62
C ILE A 371 -29.25 19.59 5.38
N ASN A 372 -29.31 20.73 4.71
CA ASN A 372 -29.84 21.98 5.26
C ASN A 372 -30.95 22.50 4.35
N HIS A 373 -32.18 22.62 4.88
CA HIS A 373 -33.38 23.01 4.13
C HIS A 373 -33.53 22.31 2.75
N GLY A 374 -33.34 20.99 2.73
CA GLY A 374 -33.46 20.18 1.51
C GLY A 374 -32.33 20.38 0.49
N LYS A 375 -31.18 20.93 0.90
CA LYS A 375 -29.97 21.05 0.07
C LYS A 375 -28.83 20.23 0.65
N CYS A 376 -28.20 19.44 -0.20
CA CYS A 376 -27.02 18.64 0.11
C CYS A 376 -25.77 19.54 0.17
N GLN A 377 -25.04 19.57 1.29
CA GLN A 377 -23.76 20.28 1.38
C GLN A 377 -22.64 19.28 1.69
N LEU A 378 -21.62 19.19 0.85
CA LEU A 378 -20.47 18.30 1.05
C LEU A 378 -19.34 19.06 1.78
N CYS A 379 -18.60 18.39 2.66
CA CYS A 379 -17.41 18.91 3.34
C CYS A 379 -16.19 18.03 3.08
N THR A 380 -14.99 18.61 3.15
CA THR A 380 -13.75 17.85 2.95
C THR A 380 -13.25 17.21 4.24
N THR A 381 -12.34 16.24 4.15
CA THR A 381 -11.72 15.59 5.32
C THR A 381 -10.99 16.57 6.26
N SER A 382 -10.53 17.72 5.75
CA SER A 382 -9.93 18.80 6.57
C SER A 382 -10.94 19.68 7.33
N ASP A 383 -12.23 19.61 6.99
CA ASP A 383 -13.27 20.50 7.53
C ASP A 383 -13.99 19.93 8.78
N ILE A 384 -13.65 18.71 9.20
CA ILE A 384 -14.29 18.00 10.31
C ILE A 384 -13.73 18.52 11.65
N LYS A 385 -14.58 19.16 12.46
CA LYS A 385 -14.23 19.70 13.79
C LYS A 385 -15.35 19.41 14.82
N PRO A 386 -15.08 19.51 16.14
CA PRO A 386 -16.12 19.41 17.17
C PRO A 386 -17.12 20.57 17.09
N LEU A 387 -18.42 20.28 17.28
CA LEU A 387 -19.48 21.27 17.21
C LEU A 387 -19.62 22.05 18.52
N VAL A 388 -19.69 23.38 18.42
CA VAL A 388 -20.19 24.25 19.49
C VAL A 388 -21.67 24.54 19.23
N ASN A 389 -22.53 23.84 19.97
CA ASN A 389 -23.94 24.14 20.29
C ASN A 389 -24.77 24.91 19.23
N ASN A 390 -25.40 24.19 18.29
CA ASN A 390 -26.54 24.69 17.52
C ASN A 390 -27.48 23.54 17.11
N ASN A 391 -28.77 23.63 17.44
CA ASN A 391 -29.67 22.46 17.53
C ASN A 391 -30.34 22.01 16.21
N ASN A 392 -30.07 22.65 15.07
CA ASN A 392 -30.89 22.51 13.85
C ASN A 392 -30.18 21.91 12.61
N LEU A 393 -29.03 21.24 12.76
CA LEU A 393 -28.28 20.67 11.62
C LEU A 393 -27.98 19.17 11.79
N ARG A 394 -28.21 18.37 10.73
CA ARG A 394 -27.82 16.96 10.63
C ARG A 394 -26.61 16.81 9.71
N ALA A 395 -25.48 16.36 10.25
CA ALA A 395 -24.25 16.08 9.50
C ALA A 395 -23.91 14.57 9.56
N TYR A 396 -23.24 14.11 8.51
CA TYR A 396 -22.89 12.74 8.20
C TYR A 396 -21.40 12.72 7.80
N VAL A 397 -20.63 11.72 8.21
CA VAL A 397 -19.16 11.65 7.97
C VAL A 397 -18.82 10.37 7.21
N ARG A 398 -17.91 10.47 6.23
CA ARG A 398 -17.45 9.35 5.42
C ARG A 398 -16.29 8.63 6.11
N THR A 399 -16.49 7.36 6.44
CA THR A 399 -15.42 6.46 6.90
C THR A 399 -15.13 5.39 5.84
N GLY A 400 -13.90 4.85 5.86
CA GLY A 400 -13.37 4.02 4.78
C GLY A 400 -14.03 2.65 4.63
N GLN A 401 -14.27 2.25 3.38
CA GLN A 401 -14.78 0.95 2.97
C GLN A 401 -13.82 -0.19 3.37
N GLU A 402 -14.35 -1.28 3.94
CA GLU A 402 -13.58 -2.51 4.15
C GLU A 402 -13.63 -3.41 2.91
N VAL A 403 -12.56 -4.18 2.70
CA VAL A 403 -12.51 -5.25 1.71
C VAL A 403 -12.96 -6.53 2.40
N HIS A 404 -14.08 -7.11 1.96
CA HIS A 404 -14.57 -8.38 2.51
C HIS A 404 -13.60 -9.52 2.17
N THR A 405 -13.09 -10.22 3.19
CA THR A 405 -12.15 -11.37 3.01
C THR A 405 -12.50 -12.57 3.90
N GLY A 406 -13.77 -12.98 3.96
CA GLY A 406 -14.19 -14.16 4.72
C GLY A 406 -15.60 -14.64 4.38
N ALA A 407 -15.94 -15.86 4.79
CA ALA A 407 -17.24 -16.49 4.54
C ALA A 407 -18.38 -15.99 5.46
N PHE A 408 -18.22 -14.80 6.06
CA PHE A 408 -19.22 -14.21 6.95
C PHE A 408 -19.46 -12.72 6.67
N GLU A 409 -20.71 -12.32 6.80
CA GLU A 409 -21.18 -10.94 6.80
C GLU A 409 -21.55 -10.52 8.23
N TYR A 410 -21.20 -9.30 8.62
CA TYR A 410 -21.62 -8.75 9.91
C TYR A 410 -23.06 -8.23 9.81
N LEU A 411 -23.92 -8.62 10.75
CA LEU A 411 -25.32 -8.20 10.80
C LEU A 411 -25.53 -7.02 11.76
N TRP A 412 -25.44 -7.30 13.07
CA TRP A 412 -25.79 -6.36 14.14
C TRP A 412 -25.09 -6.71 15.47
N ALA A 413 -25.15 -5.80 16.43
CA ALA A 413 -24.48 -5.88 17.74
C ALA A 413 -25.36 -6.54 18.83
N ASP A 414 -26.16 -7.53 18.44
CA ASP A 414 -27.09 -8.29 19.29
C ASP A 414 -27.37 -9.66 18.63
N CYS A 415 -28.20 -10.51 19.22
CA CYS A 415 -28.46 -11.87 18.76
C CYS A 415 -29.30 -11.93 17.46
N PRO A 416 -29.02 -12.85 16.51
CA PRO A 416 -29.91 -13.08 15.37
C PRO A 416 -31.12 -13.94 15.74
N ARG A 417 -32.28 -13.59 15.20
CA ARG A 417 -33.56 -14.32 15.31
C ARG A 417 -34.26 -14.41 13.96
N GLY A 418 -35.27 -15.27 13.87
CA GLY A 418 -36.04 -15.52 12.65
C GLY A 418 -35.87 -16.94 12.15
N ASP A 419 -36.46 -17.29 11.02
CA ASP A 419 -36.59 -18.68 10.58
C ASP A 419 -35.24 -19.28 10.17
N ALA A 420 -34.29 -18.43 9.75
CA ALA A 420 -32.92 -18.84 9.45
C ALA A 420 -32.03 -18.98 10.70
N ALA A 421 -32.50 -18.47 11.85
CA ALA A 421 -31.86 -18.52 13.17
C ALA A 421 -32.83 -19.07 14.23
N ALA A 422 -33.64 -20.07 13.84
CA ALA A 422 -34.71 -20.65 14.64
C ALA A 422 -34.22 -21.33 15.92
N THR A 423 -33.03 -21.94 15.86
CA THR A 423 -32.39 -22.60 17.00
C THR A 423 -30.97 -22.06 17.23
N ALA A 424 -30.73 -21.58 18.45
CA ALA A 424 -29.42 -21.15 18.93
C ALA A 424 -28.81 -22.25 19.81
N THR A 425 -27.59 -22.68 19.51
CA THR A 425 -26.84 -23.69 20.27
C THR A 425 -25.54 -23.07 20.77
N LYS A 426 -25.36 -23.06 22.09
CA LYS A 426 -24.09 -22.65 22.71
C LYS A 426 -23.02 -23.71 22.45
N ILE A 427 -21.89 -23.30 21.90
CA ILE A 427 -20.78 -24.18 21.51
C ILE A 427 -19.66 -24.15 22.54
N SER A 428 -19.42 -22.98 23.17
CA SER A 428 -18.40 -22.81 24.21
C SER A 428 -18.71 -21.60 25.09
N ASP A 429 -18.17 -21.60 26.31
CA ASP A 429 -18.19 -20.47 27.24
C ASP A 429 -17.16 -19.37 26.91
N SER A 430 -16.06 -19.73 26.25
CA SER A 430 -15.06 -18.78 25.76
C SER A 430 -14.41 -19.30 24.49
N LEU A 431 -14.58 -18.56 23.40
CA LEU A 431 -13.83 -18.71 22.14
C LEU A 431 -13.58 -17.33 21.55
N THR A 432 -12.44 -17.18 20.86
CA THR A 432 -12.22 -16.00 20.04
C THR A 432 -13.16 -15.98 18.83
N ARG A 433 -13.43 -14.79 18.28
CA ARG A 433 -14.23 -14.63 17.05
C ARG A 433 -13.78 -15.58 15.93
N ALA A 434 -12.47 -15.68 15.67
CA ALA A 434 -11.92 -16.55 14.64
C ALA A 434 -12.14 -18.05 14.92
N GLN A 435 -12.06 -18.48 16.18
CA GLN A 435 -12.34 -19.87 16.57
C GLN A 435 -13.83 -20.20 16.40
N CYS A 436 -14.74 -19.30 16.80
CA CYS A 436 -16.17 -19.48 16.58
C CYS A 436 -16.51 -19.53 15.08
N MET A 437 -15.88 -18.65 14.25
CA MET A 437 -16.04 -18.67 12.78
C MET A 437 -15.63 -20.03 12.19
N ALA A 438 -14.47 -20.57 12.58
CA ALA A 438 -14.00 -21.86 12.09
C ALA A 438 -14.93 -23.03 12.47
N LEU A 439 -15.50 -23.02 13.68
CA LEU A 439 -16.48 -24.03 14.10
C LEU A 439 -17.82 -23.88 13.38
N CYS A 440 -18.28 -22.65 13.11
CA CYS A 440 -19.49 -22.40 12.34
C CYS A 440 -19.29 -22.72 10.85
N GLU A 441 -18.10 -22.49 10.29
CA GLU A 441 -17.72 -22.94 8.94
C GLU A 441 -17.78 -24.46 8.82
N ALA A 442 -17.18 -25.18 9.76
CA ALA A 442 -17.16 -26.64 9.81
C ALA A 442 -18.56 -27.26 10.06
N SER A 443 -19.47 -26.55 10.75
CA SER A 443 -20.83 -27.02 10.98
C SER A 443 -21.72 -26.85 9.74
N PRO A 444 -22.33 -27.94 9.20
CA PRO A 444 -23.24 -27.85 8.07
C PRO A 444 -24.62 -27.29 8.44
N SER A 445 -24.97 -27.21 9.73
CA SER A 445 -26.22 -26.62 10.22
C SER A 445 -26.09 -25.17 10.68
N CYS A 446 -24.86 -24.64 10.80
CA CYS A 446 -24.64 -23.26 11.22
C CYS A 446 -24.86 -22.31 10.03
N ASN A 447 -25.95 -21.55 10.09
CA ASN A 447 -26.25 -20.48 9.13
C ASN A 447 -25.66 -19.13 9.56
N GLY A 448 -25.39 -18.96 10.86
CA GLY A 448 -24.74 -17.78 11.42
C GLY A 448 -24.31 -18.03 12.86
N MET A 449 -23.55 -17.10 13.43
CA MET A 449 -23.02 -17.21 14.78
C MET A 449 -23.08 -15.89 15.53
N GLU A 450 -23.02 -15.97 16.86
CA GLU A 450 -22.87 -14.84 17.77
C GLU A 450 -21.68 -15.15 18.69
N VAL A 451 -20.84 -14.14 18.92
CA VAL A 451 -19.77 -14.21 19.92
C VAL A 451 -19.99 -13.06 20.89
N THR A 452 -20.04 -13.36 22.19
CA THR A 452 -20.12 -12.34 23.24
C THR A 452 -18.71 -11.86 23.64
N GLY A 453 -18.59 -10.92 24.58
CA GLY A 453 -17.31 -10.34 24.99
C GLY A 453 -16.68 -9.38 23.96
N CYS A 454 -17.49 -8.71 23.14
CA CYS A 454 -17.05 -7.76 22.11
C CYS A 454 -16.92 -6.30 22.58
N LEU A 455 -17.29 -5.95 23.83
CA LEU A 455 -17.43 -4.54 24.29
C LEU A 455 -16.18 -3.65 24.14
N GLY A 456 -14.96 -4.21 24.05
CA GLY A 456 -13.73 -3.46 23.86
C GLY A 456 -13.28 -3.32 22.39
N ASN A 457 -13.42 -4.38 21.59
CA ASN A 457 -12.97 -4.42 20.20
C ASN A 457 -13.88 -5.35 19.36
N PRO A 458 -14.63 -4.85 18.36
CA PRO A 458 -15.46 -5.68 17.48
C PRO A 458 -14.70 -6.76 16.67
N ALA A 459 -13.38 -6.62 16.52
CA ALA A 459 -12.54 -7.64 15.87
C ALA A 459 -12.18 -8.81 16.81
N ASP A 460 -12.00 -8.54 18.11
CA ASP A 460 -11.43 -9.48 19.09
C ASP A 460 -12.46 -9.88 20.18
N CYS A 461 -13.65 -10.33 19.77
CA CYS A 461 -14.60 -10.94 20.71
C CYS A 461 -14.02 -12.24 21.30
N GLY A 462 -14.19 -12.47 22.61
CA GLY A 462 -13.58 -13.58 23.35
C GLY A 462 -14.49 -14.32 24.35
N GLY A 463 -15.80 -14.13 24.25
CA GLY A 463 -16.80 -14.70 25.15
C GLY A 463 -17.49 -15.96 24.62
N GLN A 464 -18.76 -16.10 24.97
CA GLN A 464 -19.58 -17.26 24.63
C GLN A 464 -19.83 -17.32 23.12
N CYS A 465 -19.63 -18.49 22.52
CA CYS A 465 -19.87 -18.74 21.10
C CYS A 465 -21.21 -19.48 20.94
N TYR A 466 -22.14 -18.87 20.21
CA TYR A 466 -23.42 -19.46 19.84
C TYR A 466 -23.48 -19.66 18.33
N HIS A 467 -23.91 -20.85 17.89
CA HIS A 467 -24.26 -21.12 16.49
C HIS A 467 -25.78 -21.05 16.32
N PHE A 468 -26.22 -20.49 15.20
CA PHE A 468 -27.62 -20.37 14.82
C PHE A 468 -27.90 -21.24 13.61
N SER A 469 -29.02 -21.92 13.67
CA SER A 469 -29.48 -22.91 12.69
C SER A 469 -30.97 -22.69 12.41
N GLY A 470 -31.40 -23.05 11.20
CA GLY A 470 -32.73 -22.76 10.69
C GLY A 470 -32.81 -23.01 9.19
N VAL A 471 -33.88 -22.56 8.52
CA VAL A 471 -33.98 -22.64 7.06
C VAL A 471 -33.06 -21.60 6.41
N SER A 472 -32.19 -22.02 5.48
CA SER A 472 -31.08 -21.19 4.98
C SER A 472 -31.49 -19.92 4.20
N ASP A 473 -32.76 -19.82 3.84
CA ASP A 473 -33.44 -18.75 3.11
C ASP A 473 -34.51 -18.02 3.96
N GLY A 474 -34.60 -18.35 5.25
CA GLY A 474 -35.57 -17.79 6.19
C GLY A 474 -35.35 -16.32 6.53
N SER A 475 -36.35 -15.71 7.19
CA SER A 475 -36.21 -14.34 7.68
C SER A 475 -35.11 -14.23 8.74
N LEU A 476 -34.39 -13.11 8.73
CA LEU A 476 -33.48 -12.69 9.79
C LEU A 476 -33.91 -11.33 10.33
N ARG A 477 -33.85 -11.20 11.65
CA ARG A 477 -34.10 -9.97 12.39
C ARG A 477 -33.20 -9.89 13.61
N ASP A 478 -32.95 -8.67 14.05
CA ASP A 478 -32.39 -8.40 15.37
C ASP A 478 -33.32 -8.99 16.45
N GLY A 479 -32.75 -9.79 17.34
CA GLY A 479 -33.45 -10.44 18.44
C GLY A 479 -33.55 -9.60 19.70
N ASN A 480 -32.80 -8.49 19.79
CA ASN A 480 -32.78 -7.56 20.90
C ASN A 480 -32.61 -8.28 22.26
N CYS A 481 -31.66 -9.22 22.35
CA CYS A 481 -31.38 -10.03 23.53
C CYS A 481 -30.83 -9.22 24.71
N GLY A 482 -30.49 -7.94 24.50
CA GLY A 482 -30.21 -7.01 25.60
C GLY A 482 -28.80 -7.13 26.17
N HIS A 483 -27.86 -7.71 25.40
CA HIS A 483 -26.46 -7.91 25.81
C HIS A 483 -25.61 -6.62 25.79
N GLY A 484 -26.22 -5.43 25.86
CA GLY A 484 -25.52 -4.14 26.02
C GLY A 484 -24.56 -3.75 24.89
N GLY A 485 -24.61 -4.44 23.74
CA GLY A 485 -23.66 -4.28 22.65
C GLY A 485 -22.36 -5.08 22.80
N ASP A 486 -22.35 -6.11 23.67
CA ASP A 486 -21.26 -7.07 23.88
C ASP A 486 -21.26 -8.26 22.92
N SER A 487 -22.28 -8.37 22.07
CA SER A 487 -22.46 -9.46 21.13
C SER A 487 -22.27 -8.98 19.69
N ASN A 488 -21.63 -9.80 18.84
CA ASN A 488 -21.57 -9.56 17.40
C ASN A 488 -22.20 -10.73 16.63
N ALA A 489 -23.31 -10.48 15.93
CA ALA A 489 -23.92 -11.42 15.00
C ALA A 489 -23.21 -11.41 13.65
N LEU A 490 -22.78 -12.58 13.21
CA LEU A 490 -22.07 -12.82 11.96
C LEU A 490 -22.81 -13.91 11.18
N TRP A 491 -23.40 -13.53 10.05
CA TRP A 491 -24.09 -14.43 9.13
C TRP A 491 -23.09 -15.19 8.27
N LYS A 492 -23.25 -16.50 8.11
CA LYS A 492 -22.43 -17.29 7.20
C LYS A 492 -22.92 -17.00 5.78
N LEU A 493 -22.11 -16.28 5.01
CA LEU A 493 -22.40 -16.06 3.59
C LEU A 493 -22.43 -17.42 2.90
N PRO A 494 -23.48 -17.75 2.14
CA PRO A 494 -23.52 -19.00 1.42
C PRO A 494 -22.41 -18.96 0.36
N ALA A 495 -21.40 -19.83 0.51
CA ALA A 495 -20.30 -19.97 -0.46
C ALA A 495 -20.78 -20.31 -1.89
N TYR A 496 -22.06 -20.64 -2.02
CA TYR A 496 -22.74 -20.98 -3.26
C TYR A 496 -24.06 -20.20 -3.39
N THR A 497 -24.20 -19.39 -4.44
CA THR A 497 -25.46 -18.72 -4.78
C THR A 497 -26.34 -19.66 -5.59
N PHE A 498 -27.60 -19.86 -5.19
CA PHE A 498 -28.57 -20.57 -6.02
C PHE A 498 -28.81 -19.80 -7.32
N LEU A 499 -28.82 -20.51 -8.45
CA LEU A 499 -29.08 -19.93 -9.76
C LEU A 499 -30.51 -20.20 -10.21
N PHE A 500 -30.87 -21.47 -10.33
CA PHE A 500 -32.15 -21.95 -10.85
C PHE A 500 -32.30 -23.47 -10.65
N THR A 501 -33.51 -23.98 -10.88
CA THR A 501 -33.74 -25.42 -11.08
C THR A 501 -33.59 -25.73 -12.56
N GLY A 502 -32.71 -26.66 -12.91
CA GLY A 502 -32.35 -27.04 -14.28
C GLY A 502 -30.84 -27.03 -14.53
N CYS A 503 -30.46 -27.38 -15.75
CA CYS A 503 -29.09 -27.70 -16.13
C CYS A 503 -28.23 -26.45 -16.37
N PRO A 504 -27.12 -26.24 -15.64
CA PRO A 504 -26.18 -25.15 -15.91
C PRO A 504 -25.54 -25.25 -17.30
N ARG A 505 -25.61 -24.17 -18.07
CA ARG A 505 -24.90 -23.96 -19.34
C ARG A 505 -24.33 -22.54 -19.41
N GLY A 506 -23.67 -22.20 -20.52
CA GLY A 506 -23.01 -20.92 -20.74
C GLY A 506 -21.51 -20.97 -20.44
N VAL A 507 -20.81 -19.85 -20.71
CA VAL A 507 -19.33 -19.81 -20.63
C VAL A 507 -18.76 -20.07 -19.23
N GLY A 508 -19.53 -19.86 -18.16
CA GLY A 508 -19.13 -20.23 -16.79
C GLY A 508 -19.29 -21.72 -16.46
N ALA A 509 -20.07 -22.44 -17.26
CA ALA A 509 -20.46 -23.84 -17.10
C ALA A 509 -20.36 -24.59 -18.46
N ALA A 510 -19.27 -24.34 -19.19
CA ALA A 510 -19.04 -24.82 -20.55
C ALA A 510 -18.81 -26.34 -20.65
N THR A 511 -18.32 -26.98 -19.58
CA THR A 511 -18.22 -28.44 -19.44
C THR A 511 -18.64 -28.87 -18.04
N TRP A 512 -18.98 -30.15 -17.88
CA TRP A 512 -19.43 -30.71 -16.60
C TRP A 512 -18.89 -32.13 -16.38
N LYS A 513 -18.89 -32.57 -15.11
CA LYS A 513 -18.47 -33.91 -14.69
C LYS A 513 -19.29 -34.36 -13.50
N GLN A 514 -19.81 -35.59 -13.52
CA GLN A 514 -20.41 -36.23 -12.35
C GLN A 514 -19.31 -36.62 -11.35
N ILE A 515 -19.51 -36.30 -10.07
CA ILE A 515 -18.51 -36.42 -9.00
C ILE A 515 -18.89 -37.49 -7.96
N GLY A 516 -20.17 -37.85 -7.90
CA GLY A 516 -20.68 -38.95 -7.11
C GLY A 516 -22.20 -39.02 -7.16
N SER A 517 -22.74 -40.20 -6.93
CA SER A 517 -24.16 -40.45 -6.70
C SER A 517 -24.49 -40.41 -5.21
N SER A 518 -25.75 -40.10 -4.89
CA SER A 518 -26.27 -40.02 -3.51
C SER A 518 -25.46 -39.10 -2.58
N LEU A 519 -24.95 -37.98 -3.11
CA LEU A 519 -24.32 -36.94 -2.30
C LEU A 519 -25.37 -35.94 -1.80
N THR A 520 -25.17 -35.42 -0.58
CA THR A 520 -25.97 -34.28 -0.08
C THR A 520 -25.51 -32.97 -0.74
N LYS A 521 -26.34 -31.92 -0.62
CA LYS A 521 -25.96 -30.54 -0.98
C LYS A 521 -24.60 -30.12 -0.43
N ALA A 522 -24.39 -30.36 0.87
CA ALA A 522 -23.15 -29.99 1.55
C ALA A 522 -21.95 -30.82 1.07
N ASP A 523 -22.13 -32.10 0.76
CA ASP A 523 -21.04 -32.95 0.25
C ASP A 523 -20.61 -32.54 -1.16
N CYS A 524 -21.56 -32.21 -2.02
CA CYS A 524 -21.27 -31.74 -3.39
C CYS A 524 -20.55 -30.38 -3.36
N MET A 525 -21.03 -29.42 -2.54
CA MET A 525 -20.37 -28.13 -2.33
C MET A 525 -18.94 -28.31 -1.82
N ARG A 526 -18.72 -29.13 -0.79
CA ARG A 526 -17.38 -29.38 -0.23
C ARG A 526 -16.41 -29.99 -1.25
N ARG A 527 -16.90 -30.85 -2.15
CA ARG A 527 -16.09 -31.41 -3.24
C ARG A 527 -15.78 -30.37 -4.31
N CYS A 528 -16.73 -29.50 -4.65
CA CYS A 528 -16.51 -28.38 -5.57
C CYS A 528 -15.56 -27.35 -4.96
N ASP A 529 -15.56 -27.16 -3.64
CA ASP A 529 -14.60 -26.30 -2.93
C ASP A 529 -13.16 -26.79 -3.08
N ALA A 530 -12.94 -28.10 -2.89
CA ALA A 530 -11.65 -28.76 -3.12
C ALA A 530 -11.21 -28.76 -4.59
N ASP A 531 -12.13 -28.63 -5.53
CA ASP A 531 -11.85 -28.53 -6.97
C ASP A 531 -11.62 -27.06 -7.40
N ILE A 532 -10.36 -26.69 -7.61
CA ILE A 532 -9.95 -25.32 -7.98
C ILE A 532 -10.50 -24.84 -9.35
N HIS A 533 -11.00 -25.77 -10.17
CA HIS A 533 -11.60 -25.46 -11.47
C HIS A 533 -13.13 -25.43 -11.44
N CYS A 534 -13.76 -25.96 -10.38
CA CYS A 534 -15.22 -25.98 -10.27
C CYS A 534 -15.76 -24.55 -10.04
N ASN A 535 -16.69 -24.13 -10.92
CA ASN A 535 -17.34 -22.82 -10.89
C ASN A 535 -18.78 -22.89 -10.37
N ALA A 536 -19.45 -24.02 -10.55
CA ALA A 536 -20.82 -24.26 -10.13
C ALA A 536 -21.06 -25.76 -9.95
N ILE A 537 -22.17 -26.10 -9.29
CA ILE A 537 -22.65 -27.46 -9.13
C ILE A 537 -24.12 -27.58 -9.54
N GLU A 538 -24.51 -28.78 -9.93
CA GLU A 538 -25.92 -29.22 -10.03
C GLU A 538 -26.10 -30.47 -9.17
N ILE A 539 -27.22 -30.56 -8.47
CA ILE A 539 -27.55 -31.70 -7.61
C ILE A 539 -28.97 -32.15 -7.90
N LEU A 540 -29.14 -33.42 -8.24
CA LEU A 540 -30.45 -34.03 -8.48
C LEU A 540 -31.15 -34.38 -7.17
N GLY A 541 -32.48 -34.48 -7.19
CA GLY A 541 -33.27 -34.93 -6.03
C GLY A 541 -33.63 -33.82 -5.03
N CYS A 542 -33.55 -32.54 -5.41
CA CYS A 542 -33.89 -31.41 -4.55
C CYS A 542 -35.39 -31.15 -4.36
N ARG A 543 -36.26 -31.70 -5.22
CA ARG A 543 -37.70 -31.34 -5.28
C ARG A 543 -38.44 -31.63 -3.98
N ASP A 544 -38.22 -32.82 -3.43
CA ASP A 544 -38.95 -33.35 -2.27
C ASP A 544 -38.02 -33.52 -1.04
N ASN A 545 -36.76 -33.12 -1.16
CA ASN A 545 -35.76 -33.22 -0.09
C ASN A 545 -34.91 -31.92 -0.02
N PRO A 546 -35.07 -31.08 1.01
CA PRO A 546 -34.34 -29.81 1.14
C PRO A 546 -32.82 -29.98 1.34
N GLN A 547 -32.35 -31.19 1.68
CA GLN A 547 -30.91 -31.49 1.74
C GLN A 547 -30.31 -31.87 0.37
N CYS A 548 -31.13 -32.04 -0.68
CA CYS A 548 -30.77 -32.53 -2.01
C CYS A 548 -29.88 -33.78 -1.97
N LEU A 549 -30.49 -34.97 -2.00
CA LEU A 549 -29.76 -36.23 -2.01
C LEU A 549 -29.84 -36.88 -3.40
N GLY A 550 -28.73 -36.87 -4.15
CA GLY A 550 -28.71 -37.42 -5.50
C GLY A 550 -27.36 -37.30 -6.20
N ASP A 551 -27.38 -37.35 -7.54
CA ASP A 551 -26.18 -37.15 -8.34
C ASP A 551 -25.67 -35.71 -8.25
N CYS A 552 -24.38 -35.58 -7.98
CA CYS A 552 -23.64 -34.33 -7.92
C CYS A 552 -22.80 -34.15 -9.18
N TYR A 553 -22.98 -33.01 -9.86
CA TYR A 553 -22.20 -32.60 -11.03
C TYR A 553 -21.44 -31.32 -10.73
N HIS A 554 -20.14 -31.28 -11.03
CA HIS A 554 -19.36 -30.04 -11.09
C HIS A 554 -19.38 -29.46 -12.50
N PHE A 555 -19.37 -28.14 -12.60
CA PHE A 555 -19.33 -27.38 -13.85
C PHE A 555 -18.09 -26.49 -13.91
N TYR A 556 -17.51 -26.43 -15.11
CA TYR A 556 -16.23 -25.81 -15.40
C TYR A 556 -16.37 -24.82 -16.57
N GLY A 557 -15.61 -23.74 -16.55
CA GLY A 557 -15.70 -22.66 -17.55
C GLY A 557 -14.87 -21.44 -17.12
N THR A 558 -15.17 -20.26 -17.63
CA THR A 558 -14.56 -19.02 -17.10
C THR A 558 -15.18 -18.67 -15.75
N SER A 559 -14.36 -18.33 -14.74
CA SER A 559 -14.81 -18.12 -13.36
C SER A 559 -15.83 -16.97 -13.20
N ASP A 560 -15.74 -15.98 -14.08
CA ASP A 560 -16.61 -14.83 -14.23
C ASP A 560 -17.81 -15.08 -15.16
N GLY A 561 -17.76 -16.13 -15.97
CA GLY A 561 -18.69 -16.40 -17.06
C GLY A 561 -20.16 -16.44 -16.66
N ALA A 562 -21.03 -16.05 -17.60
CA ALA A 562 -22.46 -16.22 -17.45
C ALA A 562 -22.81 -17.72 -17.35
N ILE A 563 -23.74 -18.03 -16.45
CA ILE A 563 -24.34 -19.35 -16.29
C ILE A 563 -25.86 -19.17 -16.39
N HIS A 564 -26.50 -19.91 -17.29
CA HIS A 564 -27.94 -19.85 -17.56
C HIS A 564 -28.54 -21.26 -17.66
N ASN A 565 -29.86 -21.35 -17.57
CA ASN A 565 -30.61 -22.60 -17.70
C ASN A 565 -30.96 -22.83 -19.19
N GLU A 566 -30.57 -23.98 -19.73
CA GLU A 566 -30.74 -24.31 -21.15
C GLU A 566 -31.32 -25.72 -21.38
N CYS A 567 -31.81 -26.40 -20.33
CA CYS A 567 -32.50 -27.68 -20.52
C CYS A 567 -33.92 -27.45 -21.06
N THR A 568 -34.06 -27.60 -22.38
CA THR A 568 -35.31 -27.39 -23.13
C THR A 568 -36.37 -28.49 -22.94
N ASN A 569 -35.99 -29.61 -22.31
CA ASN A 569 -36.79 -30.82 -22.27
C ASN A 569 -37.10 -31.20 -20.81
N ASP A 570 -38.36 -30.95 -20.44
CA ASP A 570 -39.07 -31.46 -19.27
C ASP A 570 -38.37 -31.39 -17.89
N LEU A 571 -38.46 -30.21 -17.26
CA LEU A 571 -38.14 -30.00 -15.83
C LEU A 571 -38.94 -30.91 -14.88
N ALA A 572 -40.00 -31.59 -15.34
CA ALA A 572 -40.72 -32.54 -14.51
C ALA A 572 -39.93 -33.83 -14.23
N GLN A 573 -39.00 -34.23 -15.10
CA GLN A 573 -38.30 -35.51 -15.01
C GLN A 573 -36.96 -35.44 -14.26
N TYR A 574 -36.26 -34.29 -14.28
CA TYR A 574 -34.97 -34.11 -13.62
C TYR A 574 -34.87 -32.76 -12.88
N PRO A 575 -35.39 -32.66 -11.64
CA PRO A 575 -35.32 -31.43 -10.84
C PRO A 575 -33.95 -31.28 -10.17
N GLY A 576 -32.93 -30.98 -10.97
CA GLY A 576 -31.60 -30.58 -10.50
C GLY A 576 -31.60 -29.12 -10.01
N SER A 577 -30.99 -28.83 -8.87
CA SER A 577 -30.77 -27.44 -8.43
C SER A 577 -29.33 -27.00 -8.71
N ALA A 578 -29.20 -25.89 -9.43
CA ALA A 578 -27.94 -25.28 -9.81
C ALA A 578 -27.47 -24.24 -8.77
N TYR A 579 -26.19 -24.30 -8.39
CA TYR A 579 -25.57 -23.32 -7.50
C TYR A 579 -24.20 -22.86 -8.02
N ARG A 580 -23.93 -21.56 -8.08
CA ARG A 580 -22.64 -20.98 -8.46
C ARG A 580 -21.73 -20.81 -7.25
N LYS A 581 -20.50 -21.32 -7.33
CA LYS A 581 -19.44 -21.09 -6.35
C LYS A 581 -19.04 -19.61 -6.36
N LEU A 582 -19.11 -18.95 -5.21
CA LEU A 582 -18.57 -17.60 -5.05
C LEU A 582 -17.04 -17.67 -5.10
N GLN A 583 -16.43 -17.09 -6.13
CA GLN A 583 -14.97 -17.05 -6.28
C GLN A 583 -14.39 -16.08 -5.24
N GLY A 584 -13.85 -16.62 -4.14
CA GLY A 584 -13.17 -15.84 -3.12
C GLY A 584 -11.89 -15.20 -3.64
N GLY A 585 -11.94 -13.89 -3.92
CA GLY A 585 -10.80 -13.08 -4.32
C GLY A 585 -10.39 -13.22 -5.79
N SER A 586 -10.13 -12.09 -6.45
CA SER A 586 -9.72 -12.04 -7.85
C SER A 586 -8.34 -12.68 -8.08
N ARG A 587 -8.28 -13.65 -9.00
CA ARG A 587 -7.03 -14.32 -9.41
C ARG A 587 -6.13 -13.33 -10.16
N CYS A 588 -4.97 -13.00 -9.61
CA CYS A 588 -3.98 -12.17 -10.30
C CYS A 588 -2.99 -13.03 -11.09
N GLN A 589 -2.56 -12.57 -12.27
CA GLN A 589 -1.55 -13.24 -13.08
C GLN A 589 -0.20 -12.53 -12.95
N TRP A 590 0.88 -13.32 -12.90
CA TRP A 590 2.25 -12.83 -12.98
C TRP A 590 2.72 -12.86 -14.43
N SER A 591 3.21 -11.74 -14.93
CA SER A 591 3.67 -11.56 -16.31
C SER A 591 5.15 -11.22 -16.34
N LEU A 592 5.94 -11.97 -17.13
CA LEU A 592 7.35 -11.68 -17.37
C LEU A 592 7.47 -10.31 -18.06
N GLN A 593 8.21 -9.40 -17.45
CA GLN A 593 8.58 -8.11 -18.05
C GLN A 593 9.74 -8.31 -19.02
N ALA A 594 9.73 -7.59 -20.14
CA ALA A 594 10.88 -7.48 -21.03
C ALA A 594 11.94 -6.56 -20.40
N GLY A 595 12.68 -7.06 -19.42
CA GLY A 595 13.71 -6.31 -18.71
C GLY A 595 14.37 -7.15 -17.62
N LYS A 596 15.62 -6.82 -17.28
CA LYS A 596 16.37 -7.45 -16.19
C LYS A 596 16.09 -6.69 -14.89
N ALA A 597 16.04 -7.41 -13.77
CA ALA A 597 15.77 -6.80 -12.47
C ALA A 597 16.95 -5.93 -12.00
N CYS A 598 16.69 -4.65 -11.69
CA CYS A 598 17.68 -3.71 -11.14
C CYS A 598 17.10 -2.99 -9.91
N GLY A 599 17.78 -3.06 -8.77
CA GLY A 599 17.38 -2.37 -7.53
C GLY A 599 17.72 -3.16 -6.26
N ASN A 600 17.76 -2.47 -5.11
CA ASN A 600 18.08 -3.07 -3.80
C ASN A 600 17.08 -4.17 -3.44
N THR A 601 17.48 -5.44 -3.53
CA THR A 601 16.60 -6.57 -3.23
C THR A 601 16.41 -6.76 -1.73
N ILE A 602 15.16 -6.87 -1.25
CA ILE A 602 14.86 -7.19 0.15
C ILE A 602 15.02 -8.70 0.36
N GLY A 603 16.25 -9.11 0.67
CA GLY A 603 16.61 -10.47 1.08
C GLY A 603 16.45 -11.58 0.02
N PRO A 604 17.15 -12.72 0.17
CA PRO A 604 16.79 -13.94 -0.54
C PRO A 604 15.61 -14.62 0.16
N LEU A 605 14.56 -14.97 -0.60
CA LEU A 605 13.47 -15.85 -0.14
C LEU A 605 13.86 -17.35 -0.20
N GLY A 606 15.15 -17.64 -0.35
CA GLY A 606 15.71 -18.98 -0.53
C GLY A 606 15.77 -19.45 -1.98
N LYS A 607 16.08 -20.74 -2.16
CA LYS A 607 16.01 -21.44 -3.45
C LYS A 607 14.58 -21.93 -3.65
N LEU A 608 13.87 -21.33 -4.59
CA LEU A 608 12.47 -21.60 -4.91
C LEU A 608 12.33 -21.74 -6.43
N THR A 609 11.53 -22.70 -6.87
CA THR A 609 11.05 -22.73 -8.26
C THR A 609 10.25 -21.46 -8.57
N GLU A 610 10.14 -21.09 -9.85
CA GLU A 610 9.40 -19.90 -10.31
C GLU A 610 7.99 -19.80 -9.70
N THR A 611 7.26 -20.92 -9.65
CA THR A 611 5.92 -21.01 -9.06
C THR A 611 5.94 -20.85 -7.53
N GLN A 612 6.91 -21.45 -6.84
CA GLN A 612 7.08 -21.28 -5.38
C GLN A 612 7.47 -19.85 -5.02
N CYS A 613 8.29 -19.19 -5.85
CA CYS A 613 8.68 -17.79 -5.69
C CYS A 613 7.43 -16.86 -5.75
N ALA A 614 6.55 -17.07 -6.72
CA ALA A 614 5.29 -16.33 -6.83
C ALA A 614 4.36 -16.51 -5.61
N VAL A 615 4.31 -17.72 -5.02
CA VAL A 615 3.52 -17.99 -3.81
C VAL A 615 4.18 -17.39 -2.56
N ALA A 616 5.51 -17.46 -2.44
CA ALA A 616 6.24 -16.91 -1.29
C ALA A 616 6.13 -15.38 -1.21
N ILE A 617 6.16 -14.69 -2.35
CA ILE A 617 6.03 -13.23 -2.43
C ILE A 617 4.64 -12.75 -2.00
N VAL A 618 3.57 -13.47 -2.37
CA VAL A 618 2.20 -13.14 -1.93
C VAL A 618 2.04 -13.31 -0.41
N LYS A 619 2.83 -14.18 0.23
CA LYS A 619 2.79 -14.45 1.67
C LYS A 619 3.75 -13.60 2.50
N ASN A 620 4.68 -12.86 1.88
CA ASN A 620 5.67 -12.06 2.61
C ASN A 620 5.26 -10.57 2.66
N PRO A 621 4.93 -10.00 3.83
CA PRO A 621 4.45 -8.63 3.96
C PRO A 621 5.51 -7.55 3.67
N GLN A 622 6.80 -7.90 3.54
CA GLN A 622 7.86 -6.95 3.18
C GLN A 622 8.06 -6.77 1.67
N CYS A 623 7.37 -7.57 0.85
CA CYS A 623 7.51 -7.54 -0.59
C CYS A 623 6.44 -6.64 -1.23
N ASP A 624 6.81 -5.76 -2.17
CA ASP A 624 5.78 -5.10 -2.99
C ASP A 624 5.05 -6.19 -3.75
N SER A 625 3.75 -6.31 -3.45
CA SER A 625 2.85 -7.34 -3.98
C SER A 625 2.82 -7.45 -5.51
N ASN A 626 3.40 -6.47 -6.22
CA ASN A 626 3.34 -6.34 -7.66
C ASN A 626 4.63 -6.68 -8.42
N ILE A 627 5.79 -6.91 -7.77
CA ILE A 627 7.06 -7.14 -8.47
C ILE A 627 7.88 -8.29 -7.85
N MET A 628 8.28 -9.25 -8.68
CA MET A 628 9.09 -10.42 -8.34
C MET A 628 10.37 -10.47 -9.18
N ALA A 629 11.50 -10.85 -8.57
CA ALA A 629 12.74 -11.19 -9.27
C ALA A 629 13.13 -12.65 -9.02
N TRP A 630 13.44 -13.39 -10.09
CA TRP A 630 13.82 -14.81 -10.03
C TRP A 630 15.01 -15.08 -10.96
N GLU A 631 16.01 -15.83 -10.48
CA GLU A 631 17.18 -16.24 -11.26
C GLU A 631 17.09 -17.74 -11.62
N PRO A 632 16.92 -18.09 -12.92
CA PRO A 632 16.69 -19.49 -13.32
C PRO A 632 17.85 -20.44 -12.99
N SER A 633 19.10 -19.95 -13.07
CA SER A 633 20.32 -20.75 -12.90
C SER A 633 20.60 -21.15 -11.45
N THR A 634 20.20 -20.30 -10.49
CA THR A 634 20.41 -20.53 -9.05
C THR A 634 19.12 -20.92 -8.33
N GLN A 635 17.98 -20.81 -9.02
CA GLN A 635 16.62 -20.87 -8.46
C GLN A 635 16.41 -19.88 -7.30
N THR A 636 17.16 -18.78 -7.21
CA THR A 636 16.98 -17.83 -6.11
C THR A 636 15.87 -16.84 -6.38
N CYS A 637 15.06 -16.60 -5.36
CA CYS A 637 13.90 -15.72 -5.37
C CYS A 637 14.16 -14.48 -4.51
N ARG A 638 13.77 -13.28 -4.99
CA ARG A 638 14.02 -12.01 -4.29
C ARG A 638 12.86 -11.02 -4.47
N CYS A 639 12.65 -10.19 -3.45
CA CYS A 639 11.66 -9.10 -3.49
C CYS A 639 12.28 -7.79 -3.97
N VAL A 640 11.57 -7.06 -4.82
CA VAL A 640 12.02 -5.79 -5.42
C VAL A 640 11.17 -4.64 -4.87
N PRO A 641 11.77 -3.65 -4.19
CA PRO A 641 11.04 -2.48 -3.70
C PRO A 641 10.76 -1.48 -4.82
N LYS A 642 9.71 -0.68 -4.61
CA LYS A 642 9.26 0.37 -5.52
C LYS A 642 10.27 1.52 -5.61
N GLY A 643 10.93 1.67 -6.76
CA GLY A 643 11.70 2.89 -7.12
C GLY A 643 13.22 2.77 -7.22
N GLY A 644 13.81 1.57 -7.32
CA GLY A 644 15.26 1.41 -7.50
C GLY A 644 15.81 2.00 -8.81
N VAL A 645 16.97 2.67 -8.75
CA VAL A 645 17.69 3.25 -9.91
C VAL A 645 19.04 2.53 -10.11
N CYS A 646 19.53 2.44 -11.34
CA CYS A 646 20.67 1.58 -11.70
C CYS A 646 22.06 2.19 -11.41
N GLY A 647 22.93 1.42 -10.75
CA GLY A 647 24.39 1.60 -10.76
C GLY A 647 25.07 0.79 -11.90
N ALA A 648 26.37 0.98 -12.10
CA ALA A 648 27.09 0.51 -13.30
C ALA A 648 27.66 -0.93 -13.25
N SER A 649 27.33 -1.73 -12.23
CA SER A 649 28.08 -2.96 -11.87
C SER A 649 27.29 -4.28 -11.80
N ASP A 650 25.98 -4.28 -12.02
CA ASP A 650 25.13 -5.38 -11.54
C ASP A 650 24.83 -6.50 -12.55
N ASN A 651 24.63 -7.72 -12.02
CA ASN A 651 24.75 -8.98 -12.76
C ASN A 651 23.55 -9.31 -13.68
N ALA A 652 23.82 -9.90 -14.83
CA ALA A 652 22.95 -9.90 -16.00
C ALA A 652 21.89 -11.02 -16.08
N ASN A 653 21.54 -11.70 -14.98
CA ASN A 653 20.87 -13.02 -15.04
C ASN A 653 19.43 -13.08 -14.46
N TRP A 654 18.87 -11.97 -13.99
CA TRP A 654 17.61 -11.95 -13.25
C TRP A 654 16.39 -11.63 -14.13
N ASN A 655 15.38 -12.52 -14.12
CA ASN A 655 14.07 -12.29 -14.73
C ASN A 655 13.18 -11.46 -13.79
N LEU A 656 12.48 -10.46 -14.33
CA LEU A 656 11.54 -9.62 -13.60
C LEU A 656 10.09 -9.96 -13.98
N TYR A 657 9.22 -10.10 -13.00
CA TYR A 657 7.80 -10.40 -13.20
C TYR A 657 6.94 -9.35 -12.51
N THR A 658 5.90 -8.87 -13.18
CA THR A 658 4.88 -8.00 -12.58
C THR A 658 3.55 -8.71 -12.41
N ARG A 659 2.95 -8.58 -11.23
CA ARG A 659 1.56 -8.99 -10.97
C ARG A 659 0.63 -8.01 -11.67
N ARG A 660 -0.36 -8.53 -12.40
CA ARG A 660 -1.50 -7.73 -12.86
C ARG A 660 -2.78 -8.26 -12.20
N CYS A 661 -3.51 -7.35 -11.59
CA CYS A 661 -4.84 -7.55 -11.05
C CYS A 661 -5.73 -6.42 -11.63
N GLY A 662 -6.81 -6.75 -12.35
CA GLY A 662 -7.86 -5.78 -12.70
C GLY A 662 -7.93 -5.28 -14.16
N ASP A 663 -6.84 -5.35 -14.95
CA ASP A 663 -6.90 -4.96 -16.36
C ASP A 663 -7.65 -6.01 -17.20
N THR A 664 -8.92 -5.78 -17.50
CA THR A 664 -9.66 -6.58 -18.49
C THR A 664 -9.13 -6.28 -19.89
N ILE A 665 -8.12 -7.04 -20.33
CA ILE A 665 -7.58 -6.95 -21.69
C ILE A 665 -8.66 -7.39 -22.68
N LEU A 666 -9.29 -6.41 -23.33
CA LEU A 666 -10.33 -6.65 -24.34
C LEU A 666 -9.70 -6.83 -25.73
N MET A 667 -10.28 -7.76 -26.50
CA MET A 667 -10.00 -7.94 -27.93
C MET A 667 -11.24 -7.50 -28.69
N GLU A 668 -11.20 -6.30 -29.27
CA GLU A 668 -12.31 -5.72 -30.03
C GLU A 668 -12.21 -6.08 -31.51
N THR A 669 -13.33 -6.27 -32.19
CA THR A 669 -13.36 -6.50 -33.65
C THR A 669 -13.03 -5.20 -34.37
N PHE A 670 -11.91 -5.15 -35.08
CA PHE A 670 -11.51 -3.99 -35.88
C PHE A 670 -12.20 -3.98 -37.26
N GLY A 671 -12.50 -5.16 -37.81
CA GLY A 671 -13.34 -5.32 -39.01
C GLY A 671 -13.00 -6.55 -39.84
N SER A 672 -13.65 -6.68 -40.99
CA SER A 672 -13.40 -7.75 -41.97
C SER A 672 -12.19 -7.42 -42.83
N GLY A 673 -11.26 -8.37 -42.94
CA GLY A 673 -9.94 -8.22 -43.54
C GLY A 673 -8.81 -8.64 -42.60
N PHE A 674 -7.61 -8.79 -43.15
CA PHE A 674 -6.42 -9.13 -42.37
C PHE A 674 -5.89 -7.91 -41.62
N CYS A 675 -5.37 -8.11 -40.40
CA CYS A 675 -4.78 -7.02 -39.62
C CYS A 675 -3.49 -6.51 -40.30
N ARG A 676 -3.41 -5.21 -40.59
CA ARG A 676 -2.17 -4.56 -41.05
C ARG A 676 -1.91 -3.29 -40.25
N PHE A 677 -0.65 -3.03 -39.96
CA PHE A 677 -0.14 -1.82 -39.33
C PHE A 677 1.37 -1.79 -39.59
N ASP A 678 2.05 -0.70 -39.26
CA ASP A 678 3.45 -0.55 -39.63
C ASP A 678 4.37 -1.43 -38.76
N ASN A 679 5.42 -1.97 -39.39
CA ASN A 679 6.38 -2.90 -38.77
C ASN A 679 5.73 -4.14 -38.12
N TYR A 680 4.58 -4.60 -38.65
CA TYR A 680 3.95 -5.81 -38.15
C TYR A 680 4.79 -7.07 -38.41
N GLN A 681 4.82 -7.95 -37.42
CA GLN A 681 5.29 -9.33 -37.56
C GLN A 681 4.12 -10.26 -37.27
N VAL A 682 3.95 -11.28 -38.11
CA VAL A 682 2.79 -12.20 -38.05
C VAL A 682 3.24 -13.62 -37.72
N GLN A 683 2.63 -14.20 -36.70
CA GLN A 683 2.85 -15.59 -36.30
C GLN A 683 1.56 -16.39 -36.52
N ASN A 684 1.58 -17.31 -37.48
CA ASN A 684 0.53 -18.33 -37.58
C ASN A 684 0.70 -19.33 -36.42
N ILE A 685 -0.32 -19.48 -35.58
CA ILE A 685 -0.28 -20.35 -34.40
C ILE A 685 -1.09 -21.64 -34.56
N GLY A 686 -1.77 -21.83 -35.69
CA GLY A 686 -2.60 -23.00 -35.99
C GLY A 686 -4.10 -22.68 -36.08
N HIS A 687 -4.93 -23.72 -36.00
CA HIS A 687 -6.38 -23.59 -36.09
C HIS A 687 -7.03 -23.53 -34.69
N PHE A 688 -7.83 -22.49 -34.43
CA PHE A 688 -8.48 -22.26 -33.14
C PHE A 688 -9.89 -21.67 -33.32
N THR A 689 -10.75 -21.76 -32.30
CA THR A 689 -11.98 -20.97 -32.30
C THR A 689 -11.67 -19.46 -32.23
N GLU A 690 -12.62 -18.60 -32.63
CA GLU A 690 -12.46 -17.15 -32.55
C GLU A 690 -12.03 -16.69 -31.14
N GLN A 691 -12.66 -17.25 -30.11
CA GLN A 691 -12.38 -16.94 -28.72
C GLN A 691 -10.99 -17.43 -28.28
N GLN A 692 -10.60 -18.65 -28.63
CA GLN A 692 -9.25 -19.18 -28.35
C GLN A 692 -8.15 -18.35 -29.03
N CYS A 693 -8.39 -17.83 -30.24
CA CYS A 693 -7.47 -16.94 -30.94
C CYS A 693 -7.30 -15.61 -30.19
N LYS A 694 -8.42 -14.98 -29.81
CA LYS A 694 -8.46 -13.76 -28.97
C LYS A 694 -7.69 -13.96 -27.67
N ASP A 695 -7.96 -15.03 -26.93
CA ASP A 695 -7.36 -15.26 -25.61
C ASP A 695 -5.85 -15.55 -25.69
N LYS A 696 -5.38 -16.21 -26.75
CA LYS A 696 -3.93 -16.35 -27.00
C LYS A 696 -3.26 -14.99 -27.26
N CYS A 697 -3.91 -14.07 -27.98
CA CYS A 697 -3.39 -12.70 -28.12
C CYS A 697 -3.43 -11.90 -26.81
N LYS A 698 -4.44 -12.10 -25.95
CA LYS A 698 -4.48 -11.45 -24.63
C LYS A 698 -3.27 -11.84 -23.79
N VAL A 699 -3.00 -13.14 -23.67
CA VAL A 699 -1.92 -13.71 -22.84
C VAL A 699 -0.53 -13.39 -23.40
N MET A 700 -0.34 -13.37 -24.72
CA MET A 700 0.95 -13.03 -25.33
C MET A 700 1.28 -11.54 -25.13
N PRO A 701 2.36 -11.16 -24.40
CA PRO A 701 2.63 -9.76 -24.05
C PRO A 701 2.90 -8.86 -25.27
N THR A 702 3.52 -9.42 -26.31
CA THR A 702 3.89 -8.72 -27.55
C THR A 702 2.77 -8.68 -28.60
N CYS A 703 1.71 -9.47 -28.44
CA CYS A 703 0.59 -9.46 -29.37
C CYS A 703 -0.24 -8.20 -29.16
N ILE A 704 -0.53 -7.49 -30.25
CA ILE A 704 -1.34 -6.26 -30.29
C ILE A 704 -2.59 -6.40 -31.17
N ALA A 705 -2.66 -7.44 -31.99
CA ALA A 705 -3.85 -7.83 -32.73
C ALA A 705 -3.79 -9.32 -33.10
N SER A 706 -4.94 -9.89 -33.44
CA SER A 706 -5.03 -11.23 -34.02
C SER A 706 -6.06 -11.22 -35.13
N ASP A 707 -5.84 -11.93 -36.23
CA ASP A 707 -6.92 -12.26 -37.14
C ASP A 707 -7.18 -13.76 -37.22
N ILE A 708 -8.39 -14.07 -37.65
CA ILE A 708 -8.81 -15.41 -38.04
C ILE A 708 -9.19 -15.39 -39.52
N SER A 709 -8.71 -16.39 -40.26
CA SER A 709 -8.99 -16.60 -41.68
C SER A 709 -9.23 -18.08 -41.96
N SER A 710 -9.77 -18.42 -43.13
CA SER A 710 -9.91 -19.82 -43.62
C SER A 710 -10.57 -20.77 -42.61
N LEU A 711 -11.89 -20.88 -42.66
CA LEU A 711 -12.66 -21.81 -41.82
C LEU A 711 -12.33 -23.27 -42.14
N SER A 712 -11.97 -24.04 -41.11
CA SER A 712 -11.78 -25.50 -41.13
C SER A 712 -12.61 -26.10 -40.00
N GLY A 713 -13.81 -26.58 -40.33
CA GLY A 713 -14.81 -27.01 -39.33
C GLY A 713 -15.24 -25.84 -38.45
N ASN A 714 -15.19 -26.00 -37.12
CA ASN A 714 -15.49 -24.95 -36.14
C ASN A 714 -14.27 -24.11 -35.74
N THR A 715 -13.15 -24.25 -36.46
CA THR A 715 -11.88 -23.57 -36.16
C THR A 715 -11.37 -22.79 -37.35
N TRP A 716 -10.62 -21.73 -37.08
CA TRP A 716 -10.07 -20.81 -38.08
C TRP A 716 -8.55 -20.78 -37.96
N LYS A 717 -7.85 -20.58 -39.08
CA LYS A 717 -6.42 -20.28 -39.07
C LYS A 717 -6.19 -18.95 -38.35
N CYS A 718 -5.61 -19.02 -37.16
CA CYS A 718 -5.38 -17.88 -36.29
C CYS A 718 -3.96 -17.34 -36.48
N GLN A 719 -3.85 -16.04 -36.74
CA GLN A 719 -2.59 -15.33 -36.84
C GLN A 719 -2.49 -14.29 -35.73
N LEU A 720 -1.40 -14.32 -34.96
CA LEU A 720 -1.09 -13.30 -33.95
C LEU A 720 -0.14 -12.27 -34.54
N TYR A 721 -0.40 -10.99 -34.26
CA TYR A 721 0.34 -9.86 -34.80
C TYR A 721 1.05 -9.09 -33.67
N THR A 722 2.35 -8.88 -33.85
CA THR A 722 3.19 -8.05 -32.98
C THR A 722 3.74 -6.86 -33.78
N GLY A 723 4.14 -5.77 -33.11
CA GLY A 723 4.70 -4.56 -33.73
C GLY A 723 4.18 -3.28 -33.09
N SER A 724 4.23 -2.14 -33.80
CA SER A 724 3.93 -0.82 -33.19
C SER A 724 2.45 -0.46 -33.12
N GLY A 725 1.58 -1.10 -33.92
CA GLY A 725 0.15 -0.77 -34.01
C GLY A 725 -0.17 0.56 -34.70
N THR A 726 0.83 1.25 -35.24
CA THR A 726 0.71 2.52 -35.96
C THR A 726 0.14 2.29 -37.37
N ASN A 727 -0.68 3.21 -37.89
CA ASN A 727 -1.32 3.09 -39.23
C ASN A 727 -2.12 1.78 -39.41
N PHE A 728 -2.88 1.41 -38.37
CA PHE A 728 -3.71 0.22 -38.33
C PHE A 728 -4.84 0.29 -39.38
N ARG A 729 -4.87 -0.71 -40.27
CA ARG A 729 -5.72 -0.78 -41.47
C ARG A 729 -6.07 -2.23 -41.78
N LEU A 730 -7.17 -2.44 -42.50
CA LEU A 730 -7.59 -3.76 -42.99
C LEU A 730 -7.01 -3.98 -44.39
N GLN A 731 -6.38 -5.13 -44.63
CA GLN A 731 -6.18 -5.63 -45.99
C GLN A 731 -7.37 -6.48 -46.39
N SER A 732 -7.88 -6.31 -47.62
CA SER A 732 -9.00 -7.09 -48.15
C SER A 732 -8.74 -8.61 -48.10
N GLY A 733 -9.78 -9.36 -47.76
CA GLY A 733 -9.77 -10.83 -47.70
C GLY A 733 -10.75 -11.40 -46.66
N ASP A 734 -10.97 -12.70 -46.71
CA ASP A 734 -11.95 -13.44 -45.88
C ASP A 734 -11.43 -13.71 -44.46
N ALA A 735 -10.99 -12.66 -43.78
CA ALA A 735 -10.50 -12.69 -42.41
C ALA A 735 -11.35 -11.77 -41.50
N LYS A 736 -11.26 -11.98 -40.19
CA LYS A 736 -11.75 -11.02 -39.18
C LYS A 736 -10.58 -10.58 -38.33
N CYS A 737 -10.28 -9.28 -38.32
CA CYS A 737 -9.24 -8.70 -37.50
C CYS A 737 -9.78 -8.27 -36.12
N PHE A 738 -9.06 -8.63 -35.06
CA PHE A 738 -9.31 -8.22 -33.69
C PHE A 738 -8.10 -7.44 -33.14
N LYS A 739 -8.34 -6.25 -32.59
CA LYS A 739 -7.30 -5.41 -31.99
C LYS A 739 -7.30 -5.57 -30.47
N LYS A 740 -6.13 -5.62 -29.86
CA LYS A 740 -5.96 -5.65 -28.41
C LYS A 740 -6.06 -4.22 -27.89
N ARG A 741 -7.08 -3.94 -27.07
CA ARG A 741 -7.28 -2.61 -26.48
C ARG A 741 -6.72 -2.59 -25.07
N PHE A 742 -5.83 -1.64 -24.81
CA PHE A 742 -5.46 -1.24 -23.46
C PHE A 742 -6.30 -0.02 -23.12
N SER A 743 -7.11 -0.10 -22.06
CA SER A 743 -7.94 1.01 -21.60
C SER A 743 -7.10 2.01 -20.80
N SER A 744 -6.33 2.86 -21.48
CA SER A 744 -5.40 3.84 -20.88
C SER A 744 -5.84 5.31 -20.96
N MET A 745 -7.07 5.58 -21.45
CA MET A 745 -7.62 6.93 -21.62
C MET A 745 -8.83 7.13 -20.72
N THR A 746 -8.64 7.89 -19.64
CA THR A 746 -9.71 8.23 -18.69
C THR A 746 -10.37 9.52 -19.14
N ALA A 747 -11.67 9.47 -19.44
CA ALA A 747 -12.48 10.65 -19.70
C ALA A 747 -12.68 11.44 -18.40
N LEU A 748 -12.42 12.75 -18.43
CA LEU A 748 -12.46 13.59 -17.21
C LEU A 748 -13.89 14.03 -16.80
N GLY A 749 -14.90 13.45 -17.46
CA GLY A 749 -16.32 13.71 -17.22
C GLY A 749 -16.83 14.95 -17.94
N ASN A 750 -18.07 14.88 -18.43
CA ASN A 750 -18.75 16.00 -19.06
C ASN A 750 -19.26 16.96 -17.98
N LYS A 751 -18.37 17.83 -17.49
CA LYS A 751 -18.69 18.90 -16.52
C LYS A 751 -18.79 20.24 -17.24
N GLY A 752 -19.75 21.05 -16.77
CA GLY A 752 -20.17 22.28 -17.43
C GLY A 752 -19.00 23.14 -17.91
N SER A 753 -18.97 23.32 -19.23
CA SER A 753 -18.13 24.26 -19.96
C SER A 753 -16.61 24.23 -19.67
N GLY A 754 -15.81 23.49 -20.46
CA GLY A 754 -14.65 24.11 -21.13
C GLY A 754 -13.33 23.42 -21.47
N ARG A 755 -12.47 24.25 -22.10
CA ARG A 755 -11.21 23.95 -22.78
C ARG A 755 -10.24 23.18 -21.88
N CYS A 756 -9.55 22.19 -22.42
CA CYS A 756 -8.57 21.43 -21.64
C CYS A 756 -7.28 22.27 -21.44
N VAL A 757 -6.97 22.61 -20.19
CA VAL A 757 -5.70 23.17 -19.76
C VAL A 757 -4.76 22.03 -19.39
N VAL A 758 -3.70 21.87 -20.18
CA VAL A 758 -2.63 20.90 -19.92
C VAL A 758 -1.41 21.66 -19.41
N SER A 759 -1.20 21.64 -18.09
CA SER A 759 -0.07 22.35 -17.48
C SER A 759 1.26 21.71 -17.93
N GLY A 760 2.12 22.51 -18.57
CA GLY A 760 3.37 22.01 -19.16
C GLY A 760 3.19 21.24 -20.48
N GLY A 761 2.03 21.34 -21.12
CA GLY A 761 1.77 20.73 -22.42
C GLY A 761 1.79 21.72 -23.59
N ALA A 762 2.43 21.32 -24.70
CA ALA A 762 2.32 22.01 -25.99
C ALA A 762 1.25 21.32 -26.85
N GLN A 763 0.43 22.08 -27.58
CA GLN A 763 -0.52 21.49 -28.53
C GLN A 763 0.27 20.83 -29.69
N ILE A 764 -0.01 19.57 -30.01
CA ILE A 764 0.68 18.82 -31.08
C ILE A 764 0.38 19.39 -32.46
N GLY A 765 -0.88 19.81 -32.63
CA GLY A 765 -1.45 20.24 -33.89
C GLY A 765 -2.97 20.15 -33.84
N TRP A 766 -3.59 20.48 -34.95
CA TRP A 766 -4.99 20.22 -35.25
C TRP A 766 -5.02 19.10 -36.29
N ILE A 767 -5.95 18.13 -36.16
CA ILE A 767 -5.86 16.87 -36.92
C ILE A 767 -7.07 16.64 -37.85
N SER A 768 -8.27 17.10 -37.48
CA SER A 768 -9.47 16.95 -38.31
C SER A 768 -10.58 17.92 -37.89
N ASN A 769 -11.41 18.33 -38.88
CA ASN A 769 -12.82 18.64 -38.66
C ASN A 769 -13.60 17.30 -38.74
N ASP A 770 -14.78 17.21 -38.14
CA ASP A 770 -15.59 15.97 -38.01
C ASP A 770 -14.93 14.82 -37.22
N ALA A 771 -14.07 15.16 -36.25
CA ALA A 771 -13.55 14.17 -35.31
C ALA A 771 -14.58 13.80 -34.23
N THR A 772 -14.96 12.52 -34.16
CA THR A 772 -15.68 12.01 -32.99
C THR A 772 -14.75 11.90 -31.77
N ASP A 773 -15.35 11.83 -30.58
CA ASP A 773 -14.68 11.52 -29.32
C ASP A 773 -13.79 10.25 -29.43
N ASP A 774 -14.28 9.19 -30.09
CA ASP A 774 -13.50 7.97 -30.37
C ASP A 774 -12.33 8.21 -31.33
N TYR A 775 -12.49 9.02 -32.38
CA TYR A 775 -11.39 9.35 -33.28
C TYR A 775 -10.29 10.14 -32.57
N CYS A 776 -10.67 11.09 -31.71
CA CYS A 776 -9.72 11.95 -31.03
C CYS A 776 -8.94 11.20 -29.94
N THR A 777 -9.61 10.30 -29.20
CA THR A 777 -8.95 9.42 -28.23
C THR A 777 -8.02 8.42 -28.90
N GLN A 778 -8.44 7.76 -29.98
CA GLN A 778 -7.59 6.84 -30.75
C GLN A 778 -6.37 7.53 -31.35
N SER A 779 -6.51 8.77 -31.82
CA SER A 779 -5.40 9.58 -32.33
C SER A 779 -4.37 9.89 -31.24
N CYS A 780 -4.82 10.14 -30.01
CA CYS A 780 -3.92 10.29 -28.87
C CYS A 780 -3.28 8.98 -28.44
N ASP A 781 -4.02 7.87 -28.44
CA ASP A 781 -3.47 6.57 -28.09
C ASP A 781 -2.39 6.11 -29.09
N ALA A 782 -2.60 6.33 -30.39
CA ALA A 782 -1.61 6.07 -31.43
C ALA A 782 -0.36 6.96 -31.37
N SER A 783 -0.46 8.17 -30.81
CA SER A 783 0.67 9.09 -30.66
C SER A 783 1.45 8.82 -29.36
N ILE A 784 2.72 8.41 -29.49
CA ILE A 784 3.58 8.11 -28.34
C ILE A 784 3.80 9.32 -27.42
N ASP A 785 3.81 10.54 -27.98
CA ASP A 785 4.04 11.77 -27.21
C ASP A 785 2.74 12.41 -26.68
N CYS A 786 1.56 11.91 -27.05
CA CYS A 786 0.30 12.49 -26.61
C CYS A 786 0.01 12.15 -25.15
N VAL A 787 -0.41 13.15 -24.39
CA VAL A 787 -0.73 13.03 -22.95
C VAL A 787 -2.17 13.43 -22.62
N ALA A 788 -2.84 14.14 -23.53
CA ALA A 788 -4.25 14.47 -23.45
C ALA A 788 -4.85 14.73 -24.85
N ALA A 789 -6.15 14.48 -24.97
CA ALA A 789 -6.95 14.76 -26.15
C ALA A 789 -8.12 15.68 -25.80
N GLU A 790 -8.64 16.39 -26.80
CA GLU A 790 -9.75 17.33 -26.68
C GLU A 790 -10.56 17.39 -27.97
N THR A 791 -11.88 17.13 -27.91
CA THR A 791 -12.81 17.50 -28.98
C THR A 791 -13.41 18.87 -28.69
N ARG A 792 -13.69 19.69 -29.71
CA ARG A 792 -14.37 21.00 -29.60
C ARG A 792 -15.42 21.18 -30.68
N PRO A 793 -16.48 21.98 -30.49
CA PRO A 793 -17.38 22.36 -31.58
C PRO A 793 -16.68 23.36 -32.51
N GLY A 794 -16.60 23.03 -33.81
CA GLY A 794 -16.27 23.97 -34.87
C GLY A 794 -17.48 24.80 -35.30
N GLY A 795 -17.24 25.95 -35.94
CA GLY A 795 -18.29 26.92 -36.33
C GLY A 795 -19.34 26.43 -37.32
N SER A 796 -19.16 25.23 -37.88
CA SER A 796 -20.06 24.54 -38.83
C SER A 796 -20.87 23.40 -38.19
N GLY A 797 -20.78 23.21 -36.86
CA GLY A 797 -21.35 22.04 -36.16
C GLY A 797 -20.46 20.79 -36.19
N GLN A 798 -19.37 20.84 -36.97
CA GLN A 798 -18.35 19.80 -37.08
C GLN A 798 -17.44 19.78 -35.83
N GLN A 799 -17.16 18.62 -35.24
CA GLN A 799 -16.23 18.57 -34.09
C GLN A 799 -14.75 18.59 -34.52
N GLN A 800 -13.91 19.31 -33.79
CA GLN A 800 -12.47 19.46 -34.03
C GLN A 800 -11.65 18.70 -32.99
N CYS A 801 -10.67 17.91 -33.42
CA CYS A 801 -9.76 17.22 -32.49
C CYS A 801 -8.43 17.97 -32.30
N HIS A 802 -8.08 18.20 -31.04
CA HIS A 802 -6.80 18.73 -30.58
C HIS A 802 -6.09 17.69 -29.70
N LEU A 803 -4.80 17.48 -29.97
CA LEU A 803 -3.94 16.64 -29.12
C LEU A 803 -2.87 17.47 -28.42
N TRP A 804 -2.43 17.01 -27.25
CA TRP A 804 -1.48 17.69 -26.37
C TRP A 804 -0.25 16.82 -26.09
N ARG A 805 0.95 17.41 -26.18
CA ARG A 805 2.28 16.83 -25.96
C ARG A 805 2.91 17.36 -24.68
N GLY A 806 3.70 16.56 -23.96
CA GLY A 806 4.64 17.09 -22.95
C GLY A 806 4.58 16.46 -21.56
N ALA A 807 5.05 17.20 -20.55
CA ALA A 807 5.10 16.74 -19.16
C ALA A 807 3.85 17.21 -18.40
N ALA A 808 2.66 16.70 -18.79
CA ALA A 808 1.40 17.04 -18.14
C ALA A 808 1.39 16.63 -16.65
N THR A 809 1.71 17.59 -15.77
CA THR A 809 1.60 17.46 -14.31
C THR A 809 0.15 17.50 -13.86
N SER A 810 -0.70 18.24 -14.58
CA SER A 810 -2.15 18.27 -14.44
C SER A 810 -2.84 18.45 -15.81
N VAL A 811 -4.07 17.93 -15.90
CA VAL A 811 -5.01 18.20 -16.98
C VAL A 811 -6.32 18.61 -16.32
N THR A 812 -6.82 19.81 -16.60
CA THR A 812 -8.04 20.39 -16.01
C THR A 812 -8.88 21.05 -17.10
N SER A 813 -10.20 21.16 -16.94
CA SER A 813 -11.12 21.76 -17.93
C SER A 813 -11.61 23.16 -17.51
N THR A 814 -11.67 24.14 -18.43
CA THR A 814 -12.05 25.54 -18.14
C THR A 814 -12.81 26.31 -19.25
N SER A 815 -14.07 26.73 -19.02
CA SER A 815 -14.78 27.91 -19.58
C SER A 815 -15.67 27.89 -20.89
N GLN A 816 -15.89 26.80 -21.65
CA GLN A 816 -16.62 26.78 -22.97
C GLN A 816 -17.47 25.51 -23.28
N GLN A 817 -18.62 25.62 -23.97
CA GLN A 817 -19.52 24.49 -24.26
C GLN A 817 -19.00 23.46 -25.29
N GLY A 818 -19.45 22.20 -25.17
CA GLY A 818 -19.32 21.14 -26.19
C GLY A 818 -17.94 20.50 -26.34
N THR A 819 -17.09 20.60 -25.31
CA THR A 819 -15.71 20.11 -25.31
C THR A 819 -15.56 18.88 -24.39
N THR A 820 -15.07 17.75 -24.90
CA THR A 820 -14.71 16.58 -24.06
C THR A 820 -13.19 16.49 -23.89
N CYS A 821 -12.71 16.27 -22.66
CA CYS A 821 -11.29 16.11 -22.33
C CYS A 821 -10.95 14.68 -21.90
N TRP A 822 -9.83 14.14 -22.41
CA TRP A 822 -9.26 12.87 -21.95
C TRP A 822 -7.80 13.00 -21.58
N LYS A 823 -7.37 12.22 -20.58
CA LYS A 823 -5.97 12.13 -20.16
C LYS A 823 -5.45 10.72 -20.44
N LYS A 824 -4.27 10.63 -21.04
CA LYS A 824 -3.57 9.37 -21.30
C LYS A 824 -2.70 9.00 -20.10
N GLU A 825 -2.90 7.83 -19.53
CA GLU A 825 -2.04 7.32 -18.46
C GLU A 825 -0.76 6.74 -19.06
N ARG A 826 0.38 7.36 -18.73
CA ARG A 826 1.66 7.06 -19.39
C ARG A 826 2.30 5.79 -18.86
N ASN A 827 2.38 4.77 -19.72
CA ASN A 827 3.37 3.69 -19.63
C ASN A 827 4.49 3.95 -20.64
N CYS A 828 5.69 4.31 -20.17
CA CYS A 828 6.84 4.57 -21.04
C CYS A 828 7.47 3.26 -21.54
N ILE A 829 7.38 2.97 -22.83
CA ILE A 829 8.10 1.87 -23.49
C ILE A 829 9.39 2.42 -24.12
N LYS A 830 10.54 1.83 -23.80
CA LYS A 830 11.81 2.08 -24.52
C LYS A 830 11.95 1.10 -25.68
N ALA A 831 11.97 1.60 -26.91
CA ALA A 831 12.44 0.84 -28.06
C ALA A 831 13.98 0.81 -28.07
N GLY A 832 14.58 -0.30 -28.48
CA GLY A 832 16.02 -0.45 -28.60
C GLY A 832 16.43 -1.17 -29.87
N THR A 833 17.39 -0.61 -30.60
CA THR A 833 18.12 -1.26 -31.69
C THR A 833 19.60 -0.92 -31.56
N ILE A 834 20.47 -1.87 -31.90
CA ILE A 834 21.89 -1.90 -31.52
C ILE A 834 22.78 -1.12 -32.50
N VAL A 835 23.52 -0.10 -32.01
CA VAL A 835 24.91 0.23 -32.43
C VAL A 835 25.67 0.82 -31.22
N SER A 836 27.01 0.82 -31.25
CA SER A 836 27.95 0.94 -30.12
C SER A 836 28.15 2.31 -29.43
N LYS A 837 28.26 2.24 -28.08
CA LYS A 837 29.04 3.07 -27.11
C LYS A 837 28.97 4.63 -27.14
N TYR A 838 28.69 5.20 -25.95
CA TYR A 838 28.59 6.64 -25.58
C TYR A 838 27.40 7.38 -26.25
N GLN A 839 26.56 8.19 -25.59
CA GLN A 839 26.64 8.89 -24.29
C GLN A 839 25.35 8.76 -23.42
N ARG A 840 25.30 9.45 -22.26
CA ARG A 840 24.27 9.32 -21.21
C ARG A 840 22.97 10.12 -21.49
N GLY A 841 21.82 9.47 -21.33
CA GLY A 841 20.77 9.99 -20.42
C GLY A 841 19.85 11.14 -20.85
N LYS A 842 19.57 11.38 -22.14
CA LYS A 842 18.44 12.24 -22.59
C LYS A 842 17.73 11.63 -23.81
N CYS A 843 16.45 11.97 -24.00
CA CYS A 843 15.71 11.63 -25.23
C CYS A 843 16.11 12.62 -26.34
N CYS A 844 16.57 12.12 -27.49
CA CYS A 844 16.84 12.93 -28.68
C CYS A 844 15.53 13.31 -29.38
N GLN A 845 15.38 14.58 -29.80
CA GLN A 845 14.25 15.03 -30.61
C GLN A 845 14.52 14.83 -32.11
N SER A 846 15.77 14.95 -32.57
CA SER A 846 16.12 14.59 -33.94
C SER A 846 17.59 14.23 -34.11
N PHE A 847 17.93 13.59 -35.23
CA PHE A 847 19.32 13.39 -35.67
C PHE A 847 19.56 14.18 -36.96
N GLN A 848 20.57 15.05 -36.95
CA GLN A 848 21.05 15.74 -38.15
C GLN A 848 22.46 15.28 -38.52
N GLN A 849 22.69 15.04 -39.80
CA GLN A 849 24.01 14.73 -40.32
C GLN A 849 24.79 16.03 -40.56
N LYS A 850 25.92 16.21 -39.85
CA LYS A 850 26.89 17.28 -40.12
C LYS A 850 28.23 16.64 -40.47
N GLY A 851 28.50 16.55 -41.78
CA GLY A 851 29.64 15.80 -42.31
C GLY A 851 29.51 14.29 -42.04
N MET A 852 30.61 13.65 -41.63
CA MET A 852 30.64 12.22 -41.31
C MET A 852 30.09 11.87 -39.90
N ARG A 853 29.42 12.81 -39.21
CA ARG A 853 28.88 12.59 -37.86
C ARG A 853 27.40 12.94 -37.79
N TRP A 854 26.66 12.10 -37.08
CA TRP A 854 25.28 12.37 -36.67
C TRP A 854 25.29 13.08 -35.32
N VAL A 855 24.56 14.19 -35.23
CA VAL A 855 24.39 14.95 -33.99
C VAL A 855 22.93 14.81 -33.55
N CYS A 856 22.74 14.41 -32.30
CA CYS A 856 21.45 14.42 -31.62
C CYS A 856 21.17 15.84 -31.11
N THR A 857 19.98 16.36 -31.41
CA THR A 857 19.40 17.57 -30.81
C THR A 857 18.21 17.22 -29.94
#